data_AF-A0A535AK56-F1
#
_entry.id   AF-A0A535AK56-F1
#
_cell.length_a   1.000
_cell.length_b   1.000
_cell.length_c   1.000
_cell.angle_alpha   90.00
_cell.angle_beta   90.00
_cell.angle_gamma   90.00
#
_symmetry.space_group_name_H-M   'P 1'
#
loop_
_entity.id
_entity.type
_entity.pdbx_description
1 polymer ?
#
loop_
_entity_poly.entity_id
_entity_poly.type
_entity_poly.pdbx_seq_one_letter_code
_entity_poly.pdbx_strand_id
1 'polypeptide(L)'
;MNADSLGHKQRRVLGRVGRDEFVGRAAELMQIVSHPHRPQARGLLLLLEPSAGVSELLRQAYDDLFNQRGEIIPIYFALPRDETTAVSTAIEFLNTFLLQYLAFRRDEPALCQSSVTLHDLLELAPPTDYEWIEQLVESYNRERFGNDDRALIRWCLGAPQKIPTASGRAFVMLDAVPLAEPSGGGPSLGREIIRVLGRSNLPYAVAGLRRQLLNAAHGIQRDFDGIDIIRLERLSDEDGRSLVERVAQRQQVRLSEETRDLLVQQFQSSPFFITAFMQAARERNASLTSYLACEQLYVDELMGGRINRYYSAMLEEMAFEPETRRALFRVFEAWQKRLRLKVDELEKVLRTLHVQEVITWDGSSIEAGGGSLVWKDYLKTRFRLELASDPRALVVAETITESLKRAPNTMARHYRRAAAIGLSELLARFDCQRVPASLFDYQRFSKAYKGATPEEIGDGLDAETELTRLPQVVHVASCASFSPDMQQCDEERCVVGHAFKGENYTDASEVVWLAAEIDSKLEADRELAATWCERLDLLARRFGFGRIQIWLIAPEGFSSEASQLLSEREAYGSSRQQIELLTARLSESSAPDKETSLTNEFEMTVPMGADNEMIVAHTVEQIARRLNFKPEAINQIKHAVVEACINASEHSLSPDRKIHQRFRSDPDKLVIVISSRGIVPASVEAKNGEKAAASESADTLNRRGWGLNIIKTLMDEVEFERADDGTSLRMTKYLRN
;
A
#
# COMPACT_ATOMS: atom_id res chain seq x y z
N MET A 1 31.18 -9.80 -5.68
CA MET A 1 32.47 -10.04 -5.01
C MET A 1 32.17 -10.69 -3.66
N ASN A 2 32.60 -11.94 -3.53
CA ASN A 2 32.66 -12.85 -2.38
C ASN A 2 31.72 -12.61 -1.19
N ALA A 3 30.60 -13.31 -1.22
CA ALA A 3 29.85 -13.76 -0.04
C ALA A 3 30.57 -14.97 0.55
N ASP A 4 31.62 -14.74 1.35
CA ASP A 4 32.08 -15.61 2.44
C ASP A 4 33.41 -15.10 2.99
N SER A 5 33.35 -14.29 4.04
CA SER A 5 34.46 -14.16 4.98
C SER A 5 33.96 -13.67 6.34
N LEU A 6 34.07 -14.57 7.34
CA LEU A 6 34.05 -14.34 8.78
C LEU A 6 32.67 -14.06 9.42
N GLY A 7 32.21 -15.06 10.18
CA GLY A 7 31.05 -15.00 11.09
C GLY A 7 31.25 -14.02 12.25
N HIS A 8 31.35 -12.73 11.97
CA HIS A 8 31.08 -11.71 12.95
C HIS A 8 29.57 -11.68 13.18
N LYS A 9 29.12 -12.20 14.33
CA LYS A 9 27.80 -11.83 14.86
C LYS A 9 27.73 -10.31 14.86
N GLN A 10 26.84 -9.78 14.05
CA GLN A 10 26.61 -8.36 13.92
C GLN A 10 26.35 -7.76 15.31
N ARG A 11 27.16 -6.78 15.72
CA ARG A 11 27.05 -6.21 17.07
C ARG A 11 25.78 -5.36 17.14
N ARG A 12 24.91 -5.68 18.08
CA ARG A 12 23.70 -4.89 18.36
C ARG A 12 24.10 -3.55 18.99
N VAL A 13 23.65 -2.43 18.43
CA VAL A 13 23.96 -1.07 18.91
C VAL A 13 22.70 -0.39 19.42
N LEU A 14 21.76 -0.12 18.52
CA LEU A 14 20.45 0.45 18.82
C LEU A 14 19.33 -0.58 18.72
N GLY A 15 19.51 -1.67 17.97
CA GLY A 15 18.52 -2.74 17.84
C GLY A 15 18.04 -3.24 19.21
N ARG A 16 16.74 -3.45 19.36
CA ARG A 16 16.19 -4.09 20.58
C ARG A 16 16.31 -5.61 20.50
N VAL A 17 16.36 -6.15 19.28
CA VAL A 17 16.44 -7.58 19.00
C VAL A 17 17.67 -7.90 18.16
N GLY A 18 18.17 -9.14 18.24
CA GLY A 18 19.22 -9.62 17.33
C GLY A 18 18.71 -9.81 15.90
N ARG A 19 19.62 -9.89 14.93
CA ARG A 19 19.26 -10.10 13.51
C ARG A 19 18.54 -11.43 13.28
N ASP A 20 18.86 -12.43 14.08
CA ASP A 20 18.24 -13.75 14.16
C ASP A 20 16.83 -13.72 14.76
N GLU A 21 16.51 -12.73 15.58
CA GLU A 21 15.18 -12.51 16.15
C GLU A 21 14.32 -11.57 15.32
N PHE A 22 14.91 -10.73 14.47
CA PHE A 22 14.19 -9.82 13.57
C PHE A 22 13.43 -10.62 12.50
N VAL A 23 12.13 -10.36 12.35
CA VAL A 23 11.22 -11.14 11.50
C VAL A 23 10.73 -10.30 10.33
N GLY A 24 10.71 -10.92 9.15
CA GLY A 24 10.33 -10.27 7.90
C GLY A 24 11.27 -9.12 7.53
N ARG A 25 10.80 -8.25 6.63
CA ARG A 25 11.41 -6.96 6.29
C ARG A 25 12.83 -6.98 5.73
N ALA A 26 13.31 -8.13 5.28
CA ALA A 26 14.66 -8.25 4.74
C ALA A 26 14.87 -7.36 3.49
N ALA A 27 13.85 -7.28 2.63
CA ALA A 27 13.89 -6.46 1.43
C ALA A 27 13.92 -4.95 1.78
N GLU A 28 13.02 -4.51 2.66
CA GLU A 28 12.95 -3.11 3.10
C GLU A 28 14.23 -2.70 3.82
N LEU A 29 14.79 -3.57 4.67
CA LEU A 29 16.06 -3.33 5.35
C LEU A 29 17.22 -3.16 4.36
N MET A 30 17.31 -4.05 3.36
CA MET A 30 18.31 -3.96 2.31
C MET A 30 18.16 -2.64 1.50
N GLN A 31 16.94 -2.21 1.22
CA GLN A 31 16.69 -0.95 0.53
C GLN A 31 17.17 0.25 1.35
N ILE A 32 16.89 0.29 2.66
CA ILE A 32 17.33 1.38 3.55
C ILE A 32 18.86 1.43 3.63
N VAL A 33 19.52 0.28 3.85
CA VAL A 33 20.98 0.20 4.00
C VAL A 33 21.72 0.53 2.70
N SER A 34 21.17 0.14 1.54
CA SER A 34 21.77 0.46 0.23
C SER A 34 21.52 1.88 -0.24
N HIS A 35 20.48 2.56 0.24
CA HIS A 35 20.08 3.89 -0.18
C HIS A 35 21.21 4.95 -0.12
N PRO A 36 21.96 5.15 0.99
CA PRO A 36 22.98 6.19 1.08
C PRO A 36 24.18 5.99 0.12
N HIS A 37 24.34 4.78 -0.44
CA HIS A 37 25.41 4.44 -1.37
C HIS A 37 25.07 4.81 -2.83
N ARG A 38 23.82 5.19 -3.12
CA ARG A 38 23.39 5.53 -4.49
C ARG A 38 23.80 6.98 -4.83
N PRO A 39 24.40 7.25 -6.02
CA PRO A 39 24.91 8.57 -6.38
C PRO A 39 23.84 9.67 -6.44
N GLN A 40 22.60 9.32 -6.80
CA GLN A 40 21.49 10.26 -6.99
C GLN A 40 20.48 10.25 -5.83
N ALA A 41 20.65 9.34 -4.85
CA ALA A 41 19.72 9.23 -3.73
C ALA A 41 19.88 10.42 -2.78
N ARG A 42 18.81 11.21 -2.68
CA ARG A 42 18.72 12.35 -1.76
C ARG A 42 17.77 12.06 -0.62
N GLY A 43 16.61 11.46 -0.88
CA GLY A 43 15.62 11.16 0.14
C GLY A 43 14.97 9.79 -0.01
N LEU A 44 14.65 9.19 1.13
CA LEU A 44 13.86 7.97 1.26
C LEU A 44 12.66 8.23 2.18
N LEU A 45 11.45 7.96 1.71
CA LEU A 45 10.23 8.06 2.50
C LEU A 45 9.70 6.67 2.86
N LEU A 46 9.52 6.40 4.14
CA LEU A 46 8.89 5.17 4.63
C LEU A 46 7.45 5.50 5.03
N LEU A 47 6.51 5.11 4.18
CA LEU A 47 5.08 5.34 4.35
C LEU A 47 4.47 4.17 5.13
N LEU A 48 4.03 4.45 6.35
CA LEU A 48 3.63 3.41 7.30
C LEU A 48 2.11 3.25 7.39
N GLU A 49 1.67 2.00 7.44
CA GLU A 49 0.43 1.65 8.12
C GLU A 49 0.59 1.82 9.66
N PRO A 50 -0.44 2.23 10.41
CA PRO A 50 -0.39 2.28 11.87
C PRO A 50 0.12 0.98 12.50
N SER A 51 1.06 1.11 13.44
CA SER A 51 1.67 -0.01 14.17
C SER A 51 2.48 -1.02 13.33
N ALA A 52 2.95 -0.65 12.13
CA ALA A 52 3.78 -1.51 11.26
C ALA A 52 5.19 -1.86 11.82
N GLY A 53 5.66 -1.17 12.87
CA GLY A 53 6.90 -1.54 13.57
C GLY A 53 8.20 -0.94 13.00
N VAL A 54 8.13 0.17 12.26
CA VAL A 54 9.30 0.80 11.59
C VAL A 54 10.47 1.10 12.52
N SER A 55 10.22 1.41 13.79
CA SER A 55 11.26 1.83 14.71
C SER A 55 12.34 0.77 14.88
N GLU A 56 11.95 -0.52 14.89
CA GLU A 56 12.94 -1.58 14.96
C GLU A 56 13.66 -1.75 13.62
N LEU A 57 12.95 -1.65 12.49
CA LEU A 57 13.55 -1.69 11.15
C LEU A 57 14.66 -0.63 10.97
N LEU A 58 14.42 0.61 11.39
CA LEU A 58 15.43 1.68 11.31
C LEU A 58 16.61 1.46 12.26
N ARG A 59 16.38 0.87 13.44
CA ARG A 59 17.47 0.50 14.37
C ARG A 59 18.32 -0.65 13.82
N GLN A 60 17.70 -1.64 13.16
CA GLN A 60 18.43 -2.68 12.45
C GLN A 60 19.26 -2.08 11.30
N ALA A 61 18.70 -1.12 10.54
CA ALA A 61 19.47 -0.41 9.50
C ALA A 61 20.64 0.39 10.06
N TYR A 62 20.46 1.02 11.23
CA TYR A 62 21.55 1.67 11.96
C TYR A 62 22.64 0.66 12.34
N ASP A 63 22.26 -0.47 12.93
CA ASP A 63 23.21 -1.51 13.33
C ASP A 63 23.96 -2.10 12.12
N ASP A 64 23.29 -2.31 10.97
CA ASP A 64 23.90 -2.71 9.70
C ASP A 64 24.98 -1.72 9.26
N LEU A 65 24.64 -0.43 9.17
CA LEU A 65 25.56 0.61 8.72
C LEU A 65 26.71 0.85 9.71
N PHE A 66 26.43 0.81 11.02
CA PHE A 66 27.43 1.01 12.06
C PHE A 66 28.51 -0.08 11.98
N ASN A 67 28.09 -1.33 11.76
CA ASN A 67 29.02 -2.47 11.69
C ASN A 67 29.79 -2.56 10.37
N GLN A 68 29.33 -1.93 9.29
CA GLN A 68 30.04 -1.89 8.01
C GLN A 68 31.35 -1.08 8.08
N ARG A 69 31.45 -0.13 9.02
CA ARG A 69 32.63 0.76 9.18
C ARG A 69 33.01 1.47 7.88
N GLY A 70 32.00 1.87 7.10
CA GLY A 70 32.19 2.57 5.83
C GLY A 70 32.28 4.09 5.99
N GLU A 71 32.20 4.80 4.86
CA GLU A 71 32.13 6.27 4.82
C GLU A 71 30.78 6.82 5.28
N ILE A 72 29.74 5.98 5.30
CA ILE A 72 28.40 6.35 5.73
C ILE A 72 28.30 6.29 7.26
N ILE A 73 27.99 7.42 7.87
CA ILE A 73 27.78 7.55 9.31
C ILE A 73 26.27 7.50 9.57
N PRO A 74 25.73 6.40 10.12
CA PRO A 74 24.31 6.30 10.39
C PRO A 74 23.93 7.18 11.57
N ILE A 75 22.83 7.92 11.45
CA ILE A 75 22.24 8.70 12.54
C ILE A 75 20.76 8.33 12.63
N TYR A 76 20.33 7.80 13.77
CA TYR A 76 18.93 7.47 14.05
C TYR A 76 18.35 8.40 15.11
N PHE A 77 17.20 9.01 14.81
CA PHE A 77 16.48 9.85 15.76
C PHE A 77 14.98 9.56 15.72
N ALA A 78 14.40 9.23 16.88
CA ALA A 78 12.97 9.06 17.04
C ALA A 78 12.38 10.31 17.68
N LEU A 79 11.35 10.89 17.05
CA LEU A 79 10.71 12.06 17.61
C LEU A 79 9.99 11.70 18.93
N PRO A 80 10.20 12.48 20.01
CA PRO A 80 9.45 12.32 21.25
C PRO A 80 7.95 12.40 21.00
N ARG A 81 7.18 11.61 21.75
CA ARG A 81 5.70 11.65 21.72
C ARG A 81 5.12 12.65 22.72
N ASP A 82 5.83 12.87 23.83
CA ASP A 82 5.39 13.73 24.93
C ASP A 82 5.94 15.15 24.78
N GLU A 83 5.24 16.13 25.38
CA GLU A 83 5.45 17.58 25.26
C GLU A 83 6.91 18.02 25.44
N THR A 84 7.64 18.08 24.34
CA THR A 84 8.85 18.88 24.17
C THR A 84 8.54 19.95 23.12
N THR A 85 8.96 21.19 23.36
CA THR A 85 8.84 22.24 22.35
C THR A 85 9.66 21.84 21.12
N ALA A 86 9.28 22.31 19.93
CA ALA A 86 10.05 22.03 18.70
C ALA A 86 11.54 22.38 18.84
N VAL A 87 11.85 23.42 19.63
CA VAL A 87 13.22 23.82 20.00
C VAL A 87 13.90 22.74 20.84
N SER A 88 13.25 22.24 21.89
CA SER A 88 13.80 21.19 22.74
C SER A 88 14.10 19.92 21.95
N THR A 89 13.17 19.49 21.08
CA THR A 89 13.39 18.32 20.22
C THR A 89 14.55 18.53 19.24
N ALA A 90 14.71 19.75 18.69
CA ALA A 90 15.82 20.06 17.79
C ALA A 90 17.17 20.04 18.52
N ILE A 91 17.23 20.49 19.77
CA ILE A 91 18.44 20.40 20.60
C ILE A 91 18.76 18.94 20.95
N GLU A 92 17.74 18.14 21.27
CA GLU A 92 17.90 16.71 21.53
C GLU A 92 18.42 15.96 20.30
N PHE A 93 17.93 16.32 19.11
CA PHE A 93 18.47 15.83 17.84
C PHE A 93 19.95 16.16 17.69
N LEU A 94 20.36 17.41 17.93
CA LEU A 94 21.76 17.83 17.84
C LEU A 94 22.65 17.00 18.77
N ASN A 95 22.22 16.81 20.02
CA ASN A 95 22.99 16.02 21.00
C ASN A 95 23.09 14.55 20.57
N THR A 96 21.96 13.96 20.13
CA THR A 96 21.91 12.57 19.66
C THR A 96 22.78 12.35 18.42
N PHE A 97 22.77 13.32 17.49
CA PHE A 97 23.62 13.30 16.30
C PHE A 97 25.11 13.25 16.68
N LEU A 98 25.58 14.20 17.51
CA LEU A 98 27.00 14.24 17.89
C LEU A 98 27.41 13.00 18.68
N LEU A 99 26.53 12.51 19.57
CA LEU A 99 26.77 11.31 20.34
C LEU A 99 26.93 10.07 19.45
N GLN A 100 26.02 9.86 18.50
CA GLN A 100 26.09 8.74 17.55
C GLN A 100 27.25 8.88 16.57
N TYR A 101 27.55 10.10 16.13
CA TYR A 101 28.74 10.40 15.33
C TYR A 101 30.01 9.96 16.07
N LEU A 102 30.20 10.39 17.31
CA LEU A 102 31.38 10.05 18.11
C LEU A 102 31.44 8.55 18.41
N ALA A 103 30.29 7.93 18.73
CA ALA A 103 30.19 6.49 18.90
C ALA A 103 30.68 5.73 17.67
N PHE A 104 30.29 6.17 16.47
CA PHE A 104 30.73 5.57 15.20
C PHE A 104 32.22 5.82 14.94
N ARG A 105 32.70 7.05 15.10
CA ARG A 105 34.12 7.40 14.89
C ARG A 105 35.07 6.67 15.83
N ARG A 106 34.63 6.39 17.06
CA ARG A 106 35.41 5.68 18.09
C ARG A 106 35.21 4.17 18.08
N ASP A 107 34.28 3.65 17.28
CA ASP A 107 33.81 2.25 17.34
C ASP A 107 33.35 1.85 18.77
N GLU A 108 32.66 2.75 19.46
CA GLU A 108 32.18 2.57 20.84
C GLU A 108 30.64 2.59 20.89
N PRO A 109 29.96 1.46 20.58
CA PRO A 109 28.49 1.36 20.58
C PRO A 109 27.81 1.84 21.87
N ALA A 110 28.46 1.62 23.03
CA ALA A 110 27.91 1.98 24.33
C ALA A 110 27.68 3.49 24.49
N LEU A 111 28.42 4.33 23.75
CA LEU A 111 28.21 5.78 23.75
C LEU A 111 26.83 6.16 23.20
N CYS A 112 26.22 5.38 22.31
CA CYS A 112 24.89 5.71 21.78
C CYS A 112 23.78 5.74 22.85
N GLN A 113 24.04 5.18 24.04
CA GLN A 113 23.09 5.08 25.15
C GLN A 113 23.52 5.91 26.38
N SER A 114 24.61 6.67 26.29
CA SER A 114 25.09 7.48 27.41
C SER A 114 24.40 8.84 27.49
N SER A 115 24.24 9.35 28.70
CA SER A 115 23.72 10.68 28.96
C SER A 115 24.89 11.65 29.11
N VAL A 116 25.25 12.33 28.02
CA VAL A 116 26.43 13.21 27.94
C VAL A 116 25.99 14.60 27.48
N THR A 117 26.58 15.66 28.04
CA THR A 117 26.29 17.02 27.61
C THR A 117 27.09 17.40 26.37
N LEU A 118 26.64 18.40 25.60
CA LEU A 118 27.38 18.89 24.43
C LEU A 118 28.83 19.32 24.74
N HIS A 119 29.09 19.80 25.96
CA HIS A 119 30.43 20.19 26.38
C HIS A 119 31.33 18.96 26.58
N ASP A 120 30.81 17.95 27.29
CA ASP A 120 31.53 16.70 27.52
C ASP A 120 31.77 15.92 26.20
N LEU A 121 30.88 16.06 25.21
CA LEU A 121 31.09 15.46 23.88
C LEU A 121 32.33 16.01 23.16
N LEU A 122 32.69 17.28 23.39
CA LEU A 122 33.91 17.86 22.81
C LEU A 122 35.17 17.18 23.38
N GLU A 123 35.16 16.81 24.67
CA GLU A 123 36.29 16.09 25.29
C GLU A 123 36.46 14.66 24.74
N LEU A 124 35.37 14.07 24.22
CA LEU A 124 35.39 12.74 23.61
C LEU A 124 35.81 12.75 22.13
N ALA A 125 35.93 13.94 21.52
CA ALA A 125 36.25 14.08 20.11
C ALA A 125 37.67 13.57 19.77
N PRO A 126 37.82 12.72 18.74
CA PRO A 126 39.14 12.39 18.21
C PRO A 126 39.92 13.65 17.78
N PRO A 127 41.26 13.66 17.85
CA PRO A 127 42.05 14.84 17.46
C PRO A 127 41.76 15.36 16.05
N THR A 128 41.42 14.46 15.11
CA THR A 128 41.06 14.81 13.72
C THR A 128 39.71 15.50 13.58
N ASP A 129 38.83 15.32 14.56
CA ASP A 129 37.45 15.83 14.56
C ASP A 129 37.23 16.98 15.55
N TYR A 130 38.20 17.25 16.44
CA TYR A 130 38.09 18.24 17.50
C TYR A 130 37.75 19.64 16.98
N GLU A 131 38.50 20.14 15.99
CA GLU A 131 38.38 21.51 15.49
C GLU A 131 36.98 21.83 14.95
N TRP A 132 36.40 20.94 14.13
CA TRP A 132 35.10 21.21 13.54
C TRP A 132 33.96 21.00 14.55
N ILE A 133 34.12 20.09 15.53
CA ILE A 133 33.15 19.91 16.62
C ILE A 133 33.18 21.13 17.55
N GLU A 134 34.36 21.65 17.89
CA GLU A 134 34.52 22.87 18.67
C GLU A 134 33.81 24.05 18.00
N GLN A 135 34.09 24.28 16.71
CA GLN A 135 33.42 25.33 15.91
C GLN A 135 31.91 25.14 15.85
N LEU A 136 31.43 23.89 15.80
CA LEU A 136 30.01 23.57 15.80
C LEU A 136 29.36 23.89 17.15
N VAL A 137 29.98 23.53 18.28
CA VAL A 137 29.50 23.83 19.64
C VAL A 137 29.50 25.34 19.91
N GLU A 138 30.56 26.05 19.52
CA GLU A 138 30.60 27.52 19.63
C GLU A 138 29.49 28.18 18.81
N SER A 139 29.28 27.71 17.58
CA SER A 139 28.23 28.22 16.71
C SER A 139 26.84 27.93 17.26
N TYR A 140 26.62 26.76 17.85
CA TYR A 140 25.38 26.43 18.55
C TYR A 140 25.12 27.39 19.71
N ASN A 141 26.14 27.65 20.54
CA ASN A 141 25.99 28.56 21.67
C ASN A 141 25.60 29.98 21.22
N ARG A 142 26.12 30.47 20.09
CA ARG A 142 25.68 31.77 19.53
C ARG A 142 24.22 31.77 19.10
N GLU A 143 23.78 30.74 18.37
CA GLU A 143 22.40 30.63 17.88
C GLU A 143 21.39 30.41 19.02
N ARG A 144 21.76 29.62 20.02
CA ARG A 144 20.92 29.29 21.19
C ARG A 144 20.49 30.53 21.98
N PHE A 145 21.36 31.53 22.08
CA PHE A 145 21.07 32.79 22.77
C PHE A 145 20.52 33.88 21.84
N GLY A 146 20.19 33.53 20.60
CA GLY A 146 19.47 34.39 19.66
C GLY A 146 17.97 34.48 19.98
N ASN A 147 17.26 35.36 19.27
CA ASN A 147 15.82 35.59 19.44
C ASN A 147 14.95 34.89 18.37
N ASP A 148 15.50 33.95 17.58
CA ASP A 148 14.78 33.27 16.48
C ASP A 148 14.79 31.74 16.63
N ASP A 149 13.71 31.22 17.23
CA ASP A 149 13.49 29.78 17.43
C ASP A 149 13.51 28.99 16.10
N ARG A 150 13.03 29.57 15.00
CA ARG A 150 13.01 28.88 13.69
C ARG A 150 14.42 28.74 13.14
N ALA A 151 15.25 29.78 13.30
CA ALA A 151 16.66 29.72 12.93
C ALA A 151 17.39 28.63 13.73
N LEU A 152 17.17 28.59 15.05
CA LEU A 152 17.76 27.57 15.93
C LEU A 152 17.34 26.14 15.53
N ILE A 153 16.04 25.90 15.30
CA ILE A 153 15.53 24.59 14.86
C ILE A 153 16.20 24.15 13.55
N ARG A 154 16.24 25.04 12.54
CA ARG A 154 16.86 24.73 11.25
C ARG A 154 18.35 24.47 11.38
N TRP A 155 19.03 25.23 12.24
CA TRP A 155 20.44 25.08 12.49
C TRP A 155 20.76 23.71 13.09
N CYS A 156 20.00 23.30 14.12
CA CYS A 156 20.19 21.99 14.77
C CYS A 156 19.93 20.85 13.79
N LEU A 157 18.83 20.89 13.03
CA LEU A 157 18.49 19.89 12.02
C LEU A 157 19.50 19.85 10.86
N GLY A 158 20.13 20.98 10.56
CA GLY A 158 21.17 21.12 9.53
C GLY A 158 22.58 20.73 9.99
N ALA A 159 22.80 20.51 11.29
CA ALA A 159 24.12 20.23 11.84
C ALA A 159 24.87 19.06 11.18
N PRO A 160 24.23 17.93 10.79
CA PRO A 160 24.91 16.84 10.10
C PRO A 160 25.54 17.23 8.76
N GLN A 161 25.09 18.32 8.13
CA GLN A 161 25.65 18.83 6.86
C GLN A 161 27.03 19.46 7.04
N LYS A 162 27.44 19.73 8.29
CA LYS A 162 28.70 20.36 8.63
C LYS A 162 29.84 19.35 8.82
N ILE A 163 29.55 18.04 8.77
CA ILE A 163 30.59 17.01 8.85
C ILE A 163 31.57 17.23 7.69
N PRO A 164 32.88 17.34 7.96
CA PRO A 164 33.88 17.44 6.90
C PRO A 164 33.82 16.22 5.98
N THR A 165 33.94 16.43 4.66
CA THR A 165 33.90 15.33 3.69
C THR A 165 34.94 14.24 3.97
N ALA A 166 36.09 14.61 4.54
CA ALA A 166 37.14 13.68 4.95
C ALA A 166 36.75 12.78 6.13
N SER A 167 35.78 13.19 6.97
CA SER A 167 35.32 12.42 8.12
C SER A 167 34.17 11.46 7.80
N GLY A 168 33.53 11.63 6.63
CA GLY A 168 32.47 10.76 6.12
C GLY A 168 31.20 11.53 5.72
N ARG A 169 30.12 10.79 5.43
CA ARG A 169 28.82 11.33 5.03
C ARG A 169 27.73 10.83 5.98
N ALA A 170 27.01 11.74 6.63
CA ALA A 170 25.88 11.36 7.47
C ALA A 170 24.72 10.80 6.64
N PHE A 171 24.10 9.73 7.15
CA PHE A 171 22.80 9.25 6.70
C PHE A 171 21.79 9.39 7.85
N VAL A 172 20.88 10.35 7.72
CA VAL A 172 19.95 10.72 8.79
C VAL A 172 18.64 9.94 8.63
N MET A 173 18.33 9.07 9.58
CA MET A 173 17.11 8.27 9.67
C MET A 173 16.21 8.83 10.77
N LEU A 174 15.06 9.35 10.38
CA LEU A 174 14.05 9.92 11.27
C LEU A 174 12.86 8.99 11.41
N ASP A 175 12.56 8.62 12.65
CA ASP A 175 11.37 7.84 13.05
C ASP A 175 10.30 8.83 13.57
N ALA A 176 9.46 9.34 12.66
CA ALA A 176 8.64 10.53 12.86
C ALA A 176 7.13 10.20 12.99
N VAL A 177 6.74 9.72 14.18
CA VAL A 177 5.36 9.23 14.44
C VAL A 177 4.39 10.32 14.96
N PRO A 178 4.74 11.61 15.03
CA PRO A 178 3.81 12.57 14.43
C PRO A 178 4.47 13.82 13.80
N LEU A 179 4.11 14.09 12.54
CA LEU A 179 4.39 15.36 11.83
C LEU A 179 3.26 16.40 12.00
N ALA A 180 2.41 16.26 13.03
CA ALA A 180 1.21 17.07 13.20
C ALA A 180 1.55 18.51 13.61
N GLU A 181 0.73 19.48 13.21
CA GLU A 181 0.94 20.87 13.64
C GLU A 181 0.57 21.04 15.12
N PRO A 182 1.41 21.70 15.93
CA PRO A 182 1.10 21.96 17.32
C PRO A 182 -0.12 22.88 17.41
N SER A 183 -1.02 22.60 18.36
CA SER A 183 -2.31 23.30 18.52
C SER A 183 -2.18 24.78 18.97
N GLY A 184 -0.97 25.33 19.06
CA GLY A 184 -0.66 26.62 19.68
C GLY A 184 0.13 27.61 18.81
N GLY A 185 0.16 27.44 17.48
CA GLY A 185 0.74 28.43 16.56
C GLY A 185 2.28 28.54 16.55
N GLY A 186 3.00 27.63 17.22
CA GLY A 186 4.45 27.51 17.18
C GLY A 186 4.99 26.94 15.86
N PRO A 187 6.33 26.96 15.63
CA PRO A 187 6.91 26.36 14.43
C PRO A 187 6.64 24.85 14.38
N SER A 188 6.05 24.38 13.27
CA SER A 188 5.85 22.95 13.03
C SER A 188 7.20 22.27 12.78
N LEU A 189 7.67 21.48 13.74
CA LEU A 189 8.91 20.72 13.64
C LEU A 189 8.90 19.80 12.40
N GLY A 190 7.79 19.13 12.13
CA GLY A 190 7.65 18.26 10.96
C GLY A 190 7.84 19.02 9.63
N ARG A 191 7.29 20.22 9.50
CA ARG A 191 7.48 21.05 8.30
C ARG A 191 8.92 21.54 8.16
N GLU A 192 9.57 21.90 9.26
CA GLU A 192 10.97 22.33 9.25
C GLU A 192 11.93 21.15 8.96
N ILE A 193 11.66 19.94 9.46
CA ILE A 193 12.39 18.71 9.10
C ILE A 193 12.39 18.51 7.59
N ILE A 194 11.20 18.46 6.97
CA ILE A 194 11.13 18.18 5.53
C ILE A 194 11.74 19.33 4.73
N ARG A 195 11.63 20.59 5.20
CA ARG A 195 12.26 21.75 4.56
C ARG A 195 13.79 21.69 4.62
N VAL A 196 14.37 21.32 5.75
CA VAL A 196 15.84 21.23 5.93
C VAL A 196 16.40 20.04 5.16
N LEU A 197 15.80 18.86 5.30
CA LEU A 197 16.22 17.65 4.61
C LEU A 197 16.03 17.77 3.09
N GLY A 198 14.88 18.29 2.64
CA GLY A 198 14.61 18.49 1.22
C GLY A 198 15.53 19.49 0.54
N ARG A 199 16.26 20.34 1.29
CA ARG A 199 17.31 21.25 0.78
C ARG A 199 18.72 20.70 0.94
N SER A 200 18.89 19.61 1.68
CA SER A 200 20.18 18.99 1.97
C SER A 200 20.69 18.16 0.79
N ASN A 201 22.01 18.06 0.66
CA ASN A 201 22.67 17.09 -0.23
C ASN A 201 22.99 15.76 0.49
N LEU A 202 22.64 15.65 1.78
CA LEU A 202 22.79 14.42 2.55
C LEU A 202 21.68 13.42 2.19
N PRO A 203 21.98 12.12 2.18
CA PRO A 203 20.97 11.09 2.11
C PRO A 203 20.21 11.09 3.44
N TYR A 204 18.90 10.93 3.37
CA TYR A 204 18.06 10.84 4.55
C TYR A 204 16.94 9.81 4.34
N ALA A 205 16.44 9.27 5.45
CA ALA A 205 15.22 8.48 5.50
C ALA A 205 14.24 9.10 6.49
N VAL A 206 12.99 9.29 6.10
CA VAL A 206 11.92 9.75 7.01
C VAL A 206 10.80 8.74 7.02
N ALA A 207 10.53 8.17 8.19
CA ALA A 207 9.42 7.27 8.41
C ALA A 207 8.26 7.99 9.10
N GLY A 208 7.03 7.76 8.62
CA GLY A 208 5.83 8.33 9.24
C GLY A 208 4.55 7.73 8.67
N LEU A 209 3.43 7.99 9.33
CA LEU A 209 2.12 7.49 8.88
C LEU A 209 1.83 7.95 7.45
N ARG A 210 1.43 7.03 6.57
CA ARG A 210 1.32 7.28 5.12
C ARG A 210 0.43 8.46 4.75
N ARG A 211 -0.73 8.58 5.40
CA ARG A 211 -1.69 9.68 5.18
C ARG A 211 -1.17 11.03 5.70
N GLN A 212 -0.24 11.03 6.66
CA GLN A 212 0.35 12.25 7.19
C GLN A 212 1.55 12.72 6.36
N LEU A 213 2.42 11.78 6.00
CA LEU A 213 3.68 12.08 5.31
C LEU A 213 3.45 12.51 3.86
N LEU A 214 2.49 11.88 3.16
CA LEU A 214 2.08 12.31 1.82
C LEU A 214 1.53 13.74 1.83
N ASN A 215 0.68 14.08 2.79
CA ASN A 215 0.15 15.44 2.93
C ASN A 215 1.27 16.46 3.19
N ALA A 216 2.25 16.11 4.02
CA ALA A 216 3.38 16.98 4.30
C ALA A 216 4.30 17.16 3.09
N ALA A 217 4.46 16.14 2.25
CA ALA A 217 5.26 16.19 1.04
C ALA A 217 4.63 17.05 -0.06
N HIS A 218 3.31 16.97 -0.29
CA HIS A 218 2.61 17.81 -1.28
C HIS A 218 2.68 19.31 -0.98
N GLY A 219 2.79 19.70 0.29
CA GLY A 219 2.90 21.12 0.70
C GLY A 219 4.25 21.78 0.39
N ILE A 220 5.21 21.02 -0.13
CA ILE A 220 6.58 21.47 -0.40
C ILE A 220 6.79 21.37 -1.90
N GLN A 221 6.58 22.49 -2.60
CA GLN A 221 6.72 22.65 -4.06
C GLN A 221 8.15 22.36 -4.57
N ARG A 222 8.67 21.13 -4.43
CA ARG A 222 9.88 20.62 -5.09
C ARG A 222 9.53 19.35 -5.84
N ASP A 223 10.25 19.16 -6.95
CA ASP A 223 10.20 17.94 -7.76
C ASP A 223 10.49 16.71 -6.88
N PHE A 224 9.57 15.75 -6.89
CA PHE A 224 9.75 14.42 -6.31
C PHE A 224 10.81 13.59 -7.08
N ASP A 225 11.41 14.16 -8.12
CA ASP A 225 12.52 13.63 -8.90
C ASP A 225 13.78 13.47 -8.00
N GLY A 226 13.85 12.37 -7.26
CA GLY A 226 14.95 12.01 -6.37
C GLY A 226 14.56 11.48 -4.98
N ILE A 227 13.27 11.25 -4.73
CA ILE A 227 12.76 10.65 -3.50
C ILE A 227 12.32 9.20 -3.78
N ASP A 228 12.99 8.24 -3.15
CA ASP A 228 12.58 6.83 -3.13
C ASP A 228 11.46 6.63 -2.09
N ILE A 229 10.52 5.71 -2.34
CA ILE A 229 9.40 5.42 -1.42
C ILE A 229 9.37 3.93 -1.07
N ILE A 230 9.30 3.64 0.23
CA ILE A 230 9.00 2.32 0.79
C ILE A 230 7.63 2.38 1.44
N ARG A 231 6.72 1.48 1.05
CA ARG A 231 5.43 1.29 1.74
C ARG A 231 5.58 0.15 2.74
N LEU A 232 5.33 0.45 4.01
CA LEU A 232 5.43 -0.51 5.11
C LEU A 232 4.02 -0.83 5.62
N GLU A 233 3.47 -1.94 5.13
CA GLU A 233 2.21 -2.53 5.62
C GLU A 233 2.45 -3.27 6.96
N ARG A 234 1.45 -3.94 7.53
CA ARG A 234 1.70 -4.92 8.62
C ARG A 234 2.46 -6.16 8.14
N LEU A 235 2.92 -6.99 9.07
CA LEU A 235 3.56 -8.26 8.72
C LEU A 235 2.53 -9.21 8.08
N SER A 236 3.01 -10.12 7.22
CA SER A 236 2.20 -11.23 6.76
C SER A 236 1.80 -12.14 7.92
N ASP A 237 0.81 -13.01 7.73
CA ASP A 237 0.44 -13.98 8.76
C ASP A 237 1.58 -14.96 9.09
N GLU A 238 2.41 -15.30 8.10
CA GLU A 238 3.59 -16.15 8.27
C GLU A 238 4.68 -15.48 9.13
N ASP A 239 5.02 -14.23 8.80
CA ASP A 239 5.92 -13.41 9.61
C ASP A 239 5.32 -13.13 10.99
N GLY A 240 4.00 -12.95 11.08
CA GLY A 240 3.26 -12.79 12.32
C GLY A 240 3.41 -14.00 13.24
N ARG A 241 3.23 -15.23 12.73
CA ARG A 241 3.44 -16.48 13.49
C ARG A 241 4.87 -16.59 13.98
N SER A 242 5.83 -16.36 13.09
CA SER A 242 7.26 -16.37 13.41
C SER A 242 7.60 -15.35 14.52
N LEU A 243 6.99 -14.16 14.47
CA LEU A 243 7.17 -13.15 15.51
C LEU A 243 6.58 -13.59 16.85
N VAL A 244 5.35 -14.12 16.85
CA VAL A 244 4.70 -14.64 18.08
C VAL A 244 5.58 -15.69 18.74
N GLU A 245 6.08 -16.66 17.98
CA GLU A 245 6.95 -17.74 18.48
C GLU A 245 8.26 -17.22 19.07
N ARG A 246 8.98 -16.37 18.33
CA ARG A 246 10.26 -15.81 18.78
C ARG A 246 10.10 -14.94 20.02
N VAL A 247 9.07 -14.09 20.05
CA VAL A 247 8.81 -13.24 21.22
C VAL A 247 8.41 -14.10 22.41
N ALA A 248 7.58 -15.12 22.24
CA ALA A 248 7.19 -16.01 23.33
C ALA A 248 8.37 -16.81 23.89
N GLN A 249 9.24 -17.32 23.02
CA GLN A 249 10.48 -17.97 23.44
C GLN A 249 11.35 -17.03 24.27
N ARG A 250 11.58 -15.80 23.79
CA ARG A 250 12.34 -14.78 24.52
C ARG A 250 11.71 -14.40 25.86
N GLN A 251 10.39 -14.28 25.90
CA GLN A 251 9.66 -13.93 27.12
C GLN A 251 9.36 -15.14 28.02
N GLN A 252 9.78 -16.35 27.62
CA GLN A 252 9.52 -17.61 28.32
C GLN A 252 8.02 -17.88 28.56
N VAL A 253 7.18 -17.52 27.60
CA VAL A 253 5.72 -17.72 27.64
C VAL A 253 5.36 -18.99 26.89
N ARG A 254 4.58 -19.89 27.51
CA ARG A 254 4.08 -21.10 26.86
C ARG A 254 2.87 -20.78 25.98
N LEU A 255 2.83 -21.36 24.78
CA LEU A 255 1.78 -21.20 23.77
C LEU A 255 1.38 -22.55 23.18
N SER A 256 0.17 -22.64 22.61
CA SER A 256 -0.21 -23.69 21.67
C SER A 256 -0.23 -23.13 20.23
N GLU A 257 -0.32 -23.99 19.22
CA GLU A 257 -0.41 -23.55 17.82
C GLU A 257 -1.68 -22.73 17.57
N GLU A 258 -2.81 -23.12 18.16
CA GLU A 258 -4.08 -22.45 18.01
C GLU A 258 -4.09 -21.07 18.66
N THR A 259 -3.45 -20.93 19.84
CA THR A 259 -3.34 -19.62 20.47
C THR A 259 -2.32 -18.73 19.77
N ARG A 260 -1.24 -19.29 19.23
CA ARG A 260 -0.31 -18.54 18.35
C ARG A 260 -1.09 -17.91 17.19
N ASP A 261 -1.86 -18.72 16.46
CA ASP A 261 -2.60 -18.26 15.29
C ASP A 261 -3.73 -17.29 15.66
N LEU A 262 -4.37 -17.49 16.82
CA LEU A 262 -5.33 -16.53 17.37
C LEU A 262 -4.69 -15.15 17.58
N LEU A 263 -3.49 -15.08 18.17
CA LEU A 263 -2.82 -13.81 18.42
C LEU A 263 -2.43 -13.10 17.12
N VAL A 264 -2.02 -13.86 16.09
CA VAL A 264 -1.75 -13.32 14.75
C VAL A 264 -2.99 -12.65 14.18
N GLN A 265 -4.14 -13.33 14.20
CA GLN A 265 -5.39 -12.78 13.65
C GLN A 265 -5.95 -11.63 14.49
N GLN A 266 -5.93 -11.76 15.83
CA GLN A 266 -6.47 -10.77 16.76
C GLN A 266 -5.69 -9.46 16.71
N PHE A 267 -4.36 -9.54 16.64
CA PHE A 267 -3.49 -8.38 16.53
C PHE A 267 -3.17 -7.98 15.09
N GLN A 268 -3.73 -8.69 14.11
CA GLN A 268 -3.52 -8.46 12.68
C GLN A 268 -2.02 -8.32 12.36
N SER A 269 -1.23 -9.25 12.90
CA SER A 269 0.23 -9.32 12.74
C SER A 269 0.99 -8.04 13.13
N SER A 270 0.44 -7.24 14.06
CA SER A 270 1.08 -6.03 14.57
C SER A 270 2.25 -6.37 15.52
N PRO A 271 3.50 -5.98 15.19
CA PRO A 271 4.63 -6.25 16.06
C PRO A 271 4.52 -5.59 17.43
N PHE A 272 3.89 -4.41 17.49
CA PHE A 272 3.66 -3.68 18.73
C PHE A 272 2.74 -4.45 19.68
N PHE A 273 1.55 -4.85 19.21
CA PHE A 273 0.58 -5.53 20.06
C PHE A 273 1.04 -6.93 20.46
N ILE A 274 1.64 -7.69 19.55
CA ILE A 274 2.22 -9.01 19.85
C ILE A 274 3.28 -8.89 20.95
N THR A 275 4.22 -7.93 20.81
CA THR A 275 5.28 -7.75 21.80
C THR A 275 4.74 -7.28 23.15
N ALA A 276 3.83 -6.32 23.15
CA ALA A 276 3.22 -5.79 24.38
C ALA A 276 2.43 -6.89 25.13
N PHE A 277 1.69 -7.71 24.38
CA PHE A 277 0.90 -8.80 24.94
C PHE A 277 1.76 -9.91 25.56
N MET A 278 2.83 -10.32 24.89
CA MET A 278 3.76 -11.32 25.43
C MET A 278 4.50 -10.82 26.67
N GLN A 279 4.84 -9.52 26.72
CA GLN A 279 5.41 -8.91 27.93
C GLN A 279 4.41 -8.97 29.09
N ALA A 280 3.14 -8.65 28.85
CA ALA A 280 2.09 -8.74 29.86
C ALA A 280 1.89 -10.18 30.34
N ALA A 281 1.96 -11.17 29.44
CA ALA A 281 1.88 -12.59 29.79
C ALA A 281 3.02 -13.01 30.73
N ARG A 282 4.26 -12.61 30.40
CA ARG A 282 5.44 -12.88 31.26
C ARG A 282 5.31 -12.24 32.64
N GLU A 283 4.93 -10.97 32.71
CA GLU A 283 4.79 -10.24 33.98
C GLU A 283 3.76 -10.88 34.92
N ARG A 284 2.73 -11.51 34.36
CA ARG A 284 1.68 -12.20 35.10
C ARG A 284 1.91 -13.70 35.24
N ASN A 285 3.03 -14.21 34.73
CA ASN A 285 3.34 -15.63 34.67
C ASN A 285 2.20 -16.47 34.03
N ALA A 286 1.58 -15.93 32.98
CA ALA A 286 0.44 -16.53 32.31
C ALA A 286 0.88 -17.56 31.25
N SER A 287 0.26 -18.74 31.27
CA SER A 287 0.40 -19.76 30.22
C SER A 287 -0.69 -19.56 29.18
N LEU A 288 -0.30 -19.24 27.94
CA LEU A 288 -1.20 -18.91 26.84
C LEU A 288 -1.52 -20.15 26.00
N THR A 289 -1.86 -21.26 26.65
CA THR A 289 -2.11 -22.56 26.01
C THR A 289 -3.59 -22.86 25.79
N SER A 290 -4.48 -21.91 26.10
CA SER A 290 -5.92 -22.02 25.84
C SER A 290 -6.50 -20.64 25.48
N TYR A 291 -7.63 -20.65 24.74
CA TYR A 291 -8.35 -19.42 24.43
C TYR A 291 -8.79 -18.68 25.70
N LEU A 292 -9.22 -19.40 26.74
CA LEU A 292 -9.60 -18.78 28.01
C LEU A 292 -8.48 -17.97 28.63
N ALA A 293 -7.27 -18.54 28.72
CA ALA A 293 -6.13 -17.83 29.28
C ALA A 293 -5.73 -16.62 28.42
N CYS A 294 -5.77 -16.76 27.09
CA CYS A 294 -5.48 -15.67 26.16
C CYS A 294 -6.49 -14.52 26.29
N GLU A 295 -7.79 -14.83 26.25
CA GLU A 295 -8.84 -13.81 26.27
C GLU A 295 -8.97 -13.13 27.63
N GLN A 296 -8.70 -13.84 28.73
CA GLN A 296 -8.61 -13.22 30.06
C GLN A 296 -7.50 -12.17 30.11
N LEU A 297 -6.30 -12.53 29.65
CA LEU A 297 -5.19 -11.57 29.60
C LEU A 297 -5.48 -10.41 28.64
N TYR A 298 -6.10 -10.69 27.49
CA TYR A 298 -6.47 -9.69 26.51
C TYR A 298 -7.44 -8.66 27.08
N VAL A 299 -8.50 -9.12 27.75
CA VAL A 299 -9.47 -8.21 28.38
C VAL A 299 -8.80 -7.41 29.50
N ASP A 300 -7.92 -8.01 30.28
CA ASP A 300 -7.16 -7.26 31.28
C ASP A 300 -6.26 -6.17 30.64
N GLU A 301 -5.64 -6.46 29.51
CA GLU A 301 -4.84 -5.49 28.76
C GLU A 301 -5.70 -4.35 28.19
N LEU A 302 -6.94 -4.64 27.74
CA LEU A 302 -7.92 -3.63 27.32
C LEU A 302 -8.43 -2.77 28.48
N MET A 303 -8.54 -3.32 29.68
CA MET A 303 -9.14 -2.66 30.84
C MET A 303 -8.19 -1.77 31.64
N GLY A 304 -6.87 -1.98 31.49
CA GLY A 304 -5.85 -1.17 32.19
C GLY A 304 -4.39 -1.51 31.87
N GLY A 305 -4.14 -2.41 30.91
CA GLY A 305 -2.78 -2.77 30.51
C GLY A 305 -2.15 -1.81 29.50
N ARG A 306 -1.15 -2.31 28.76
CA ARG A 306 -0.39 -1.55 27.76
C ARG A 306 -1.26 -1.18 26.57
N ILE A 307 -2.14 -2.07 26.15
CA ILE A 307 -3.10 -1.81 25.05
C ILE A 307 -4.03 -0.66 25.44
N ASN A 308 -4.57 -0.69 26.66
CA ASN A 308 -5.38 0.41 27.20
C ASN A 308 -4.61 1.75 27.19
N ARG A 309 -3.36 1.75 27.69
CA ARG A 309 -2.54 2.96 27.73
C ARG A 309 -2.23 3.51 26.33
N TYR A 310 -1.93 2.64 25.38
CA TYR A 310 -1.68 3.02 23.99
C TYR A 310 -2.87 3.76 23.38
N TYR A 311 -4.07 3.17 23.46
CA TYR A 311 -5.25 3.81 22.87
C TYR A 311 -5.75 5.00 23.67
N SER A 312 -5.54 5.02 24.98
CA SER A 312 -5.87 6.19 25.81
C SER A 312 -4.99 7.38 25.45
N ALA A 313 -3.67 7.18 25.30
CA ALA A 313 -2.76 8.22 24.83
C ALA A 313 -3.13 8.70 23.42
N MET A 314 -3.44 7.77 22.51
CA MET A 314 -3.89 8.12 21.15
C MET A 314 -5.19 8.96 21.16
N LEU A 315 -6.15 8.64 22.03
CA LEU A 315 -7.37 9.44 22.19
C LEU A 315 -7.13 10.80 22.84
N GLU A 316 -6.19 10.89 23.78
CA GLU A 316 -5.79 12.15 24.41
C GLU A 316 -5.10 13.09 23.42
N GLU A 317 -4.28 12.56 22.52
CA GLU A 317 -3.70 13.30 21.40
C GLU A 317 -4.78 13.84 20.43
N MET A 318 -5.80 13.01 20.13
CA MET A 318 -6.91 13.38 19.25
C MET A 318 -7.82 14.44 19.87
N ALA A 319 -8.14 14.26 21.15
CA ALA A 319 -9.11 15.04 21.89
C ALA A 319 -8.62 15.23 23.33
N PHE A 320 -7.93 16.34 23.55
CA PHE A 320 -7.43 16.69 24.88
C PHE A 320 -8.57 16.85 25.90
N GLU A 321 -9.64 17.54 25.48
CA GLU A 321 -10.79 17.82 26.35
C GLU A 321 -11.61 16.54 26.66
N PRO A 322 -11.89 16.25 27.95
CA PRO A 322 -12.66 15.07 28.34
C PRO A 322 -14.07 15.02 27.74
N GLU A 323 -14.69 16.18 27.47
CA GLU A 323 -16.01 16.26 26.86
C GLU A 323 -15.98 15.80 25.40
N THR A 324 -14.98 16.24 24.64
CA THR A 324 -14.73 15.82 23.25
C THR A 324 -14.41 14.33 23.16
N ARG A 325 -13.65 13.78 24.11
CA ARG A 325 -13.44 12.31 24.21
C ARG A 325 -14.73 11.55 24.46
N ARG A 326 -15.57 12.00 25.39
CA ARG A 326 -16.88 11.39 25.63
C ARG A 326 -17.78 11.48 24.40
N ALA A 327 -17.72 12.58 23.66
CA ALA A 327 -18.46 12.77 22.42
C ALA A 327 -17.99 11.76 21.34
N LEU A 328 -16.68 11.52 21.22
CA LEU A 328 -16.11 10.51 20.32
C LEU A 328 -16.61 9.09 20.60
N PHE A 329 -16.71 8.68 21.87
CA PHE A 329 -17.24 7.35 22.21
C PHE A 329 -18.69 7.15 21.71
N ARG A 330 -19.52 8.21 21.69
CA ARG A 330 -20.89 8.13 21.15
C ARG A 330 -20.93 7.99 19.64
N VAL A 331 -19.98 8.64 18.99
CA VAL A 331 -19.89 8.69 17.53
C VAL A 331 -19.62 7.30 16.99
N PHE A 332 -18.67 6.57 17.57
CA PHE A 332 -18.35 5.20 17.15
C PHE A 332 -19.50 4.18 17.24
N GLU A 333 -20.55 4.44 18.03
CA GLU A 333 -21.78 3.63 18.02
C GLU A 333 -22.92 4.20 17.14
N ALA A 334 -23.02 5.52 16.95
CA ALA A 334 -24.12 6.16 16.25
C ALA A 334 -23.68 7.43 15.50
N TRP A 335 -23.02 7.24 14.36
CA TRP A 335 -22.25 8.28 13.65
C TRP A 335 -23.02 9.48 13.06
N GLN A 336 -24.35 9.59 13.13
CA GLN A 336 -25.04 10.48 12.18
C GLN A 336 -25.71 11.77 12.71
N LYS A 337 -25.90 12.02 14.02
CA LYS A 337 -26.75 13.19 14.43
C LYS A 337 -26.41 13.96 15.71
N ARG A 338 -25.32 13.70 16.44
CA ARG A 338 -25.24 14.13 17.87
C ARG A 338 -23.97 14.84 18.37
N LEU A 339 -23.03 15.22 17.52
CA LEU A 339 -21.86 15.99 17.97
C LEU A 339 -22.21 17.48 18.13
N ARG A 340 -22.14 17.99 19.37
CA ARG A 340 -22.13 19.42 19.67
C ARG A 340 -20.70 19.97 19.71
N LEU A 341 -19.86 19.58 18.75
CA LEU A 341 -18.48 20.07 18.64
C LEU A 341 -18.43 21.29 17.71
N LYS A 342 -17.46 22.18 17.93
CA LYS A 342 -17.16 23.23 16.96
C LYS A 342 -16.61 22.60 15.67
N VAL A 343 -16.82 23.26 14.53
CA VAL A 343 -16.41 22.75 13.21
C VAL A 343 -14.90 22.46 13.16
N ASP A 344 -14.07 23.38 13.65
CA ASP A 344 -12.60 23.23 13.64
C ASP A 344 -12.12 22.05 14.51
N GLU A 345 -12.77 21.84 15.67
CA GLU A 345 -12.47 20.72 16.56
C GLU A 345 -12.88 19.38 15.94
N LEU A 346 -14.04 19.35 15.29
CA LEU A 346 -14.52 18.16 14.57
C LEU A 346 -13.58 17.80 13.42
N GLU A 347 -13.18 18.76 12.58
CA GLU A 347 -12.24 18.52 11.49
C GLU A 347 -10.89 18.01 11.98
N LYS A 348 -10.37 18.55 13.08
CA LYS A 348 -9.11 18.09 13.68
C LYS A 348 -9.21 16.62 14.14
N VAL A 349 -10.31 16.26 14.78
CA VAL A 349 -10.57 14.90 15.23
C VAL A 349 -10.71 13.94 14.04
N LEU A 350 -11.50 14.29 13.03
CA LEU A 350 -11.69 13.48 11.82
C LEU A 350 -10.38 13.30 11.06
N ARG A 351 -9.58 14.35 10.91
CA ARG A 351 -8.25 14.29 10.29
C ARG A 351 -7.34 13.31 11.03
N THR A 352 -7.34 13.33 12.37
CA THR A 352 -6.48 12.46 13.16
C THR A 352 -6.93 11.00 13.09
N LEU A 353 -8.23 10.74 13.17
CA LEU A 353 -8.81 9.40 12.96
C LEU A 353 -8.54 8.87 11.54
N HIS A 354 -8.59 9.75 10.55
CA HIS A 354 -8.23 9.43 9.19
C HIS A 354 -6.74 9.07 9.08
N VAL A 355 -5.84 9.85 9.68
CA VAL A 355 -4.39 9.56 9.69
C VAL A 355 -4.06 8.24 10.37
N GLN A 356 -4.77 7.89 11.45
CA GLN A 356 -4.65 6.62 12.17
C GLN A 356 -5.43 5.47 11.51
N GLU A 357 -6.03 5.70 10.34
CA GLU A 357 -6.76 4.70 9.54
C GLU A 357 -7.90 4.01 10.28
N VAL A 358 -8.45 4.70 11.28
CA VAL A 358 -9.67 4.30 11.98
C VAL A 358 -10.90 4.56 11.12
N ILE A 359 -10.86 5.64 10.34
CA ILE A 359 -11.91 6.02 9.38
C ILE A 359 -11.30 6.38 8.02
N THR A 360 -12.13 6.36 6.98
CA THR A 360 -11.83 7.06 5.72
C THR A 360 -12.68 8.33 5.67
N TRP A 361 -12.06 9.45 5.32
CA TRP A 361 -12.70 10.76 5.28
C TRP A 361 -12.17 11.51 4.06
N ASP A 362 -13.09 11.93 3.18
CA ASP A 362 -12.77 12.65 1.94
C ASP A 362 -13.04 14.18 2.03
N GLY A 363 -13.40 14.66 3.23
CA GLY A 363 -13.83 16.04 3.47
C GLY A 363 -15.36 16.20 3.54
N SER A 364 -16.11 15.33 2.85
CA SER A 364 -17.57 15.40 2.73
C SER A 364 -18.30 14.17 3.30
N SER A 365 -17.67 13.00 3.21
CA SER A 365 -18.21 11.71 3.62
C SER A 365 -17.26 11.01 4.58
N ILE A 366 -17.84 10.23 5.51
CA ILE A 366 -17.10 9.45 6.49
C ILE A 366 -17.51 7.99 6.32
N GLU A 367 -16.54 7.16 5.99
CA GLU A 367 -16.73 5.71 5.97
C GLU A 367 -16.19 5.14 7.30
N ALA A 368 -17.14 4.74 8.15
CA ALA A 368 -16.86 4.06 9.40
C ALA A 368 -16.79 2.54 9.12
N GLY A 369 -15.65 1.93 9.42
CA GLY A 369 -15.41 0.51 9.11
C GLY A 369 -13.93 0.12 9.26
N GLY A 370 -13.04 1.10 9.09
CA GLY A 370 -11.61 1.00 9.39
C GLY A 370 -11.28 0.75 10.87
N GLY A 371 -9.99 0.60 11.15
CA GLY A 371 -9.46 0.31 12.49
C GLY A 371 -9.42 -1.18 12.86
N SER A 372 -8.48 -1.50 13.74
CA SER A 372 -8.25 -2.88 14.20
C SER A 372 -9.39 -3.40 15.08
N LEU A 373 -9.53 -4.72 15.19
CA LEU A 373 -10.45 -5.35 16.14
C LEU A 373 -10.20 -4.88 17.57
N VAL A 374 -8.92 -4.75 17.94
CA VAL A 374 -8.49 -4.29 19.27
C VAL A 374 -8.98 -2.88 19.57
N TRP A 375 -8.95 -1.99 18.57
CA TRP A 375 -9.50 -0.64 18.71
C TRP A 375 -11.01 -0.67 18.97
N LYS A 376 -11.75 -1.50 18.23
CA LYS A 376 -13.21 -1.65 18.39
C LYS A 376 -13.57 -2.18 19.78
N ASP A 377 -12.86 -3.21 20.25
CA ASP A 377 -13.05 -3.75 21.60
C ASP A 377 -12.70 -2.71 22.68
N TYR A 378 -11.59 -1.98 22.52
CA TYR A 378 -11.21 -0.90 23.43
C TYR A 378 -12.31 0.16 23.53
N LEU A 379 -12.79 0.69 22.40
CA LEU A 379 -13.86 1.69 22.38
C LEU A 379 -15.14 1.19 23.04
N LYS A 380 -15.54 -0.06 22.75
CA LYS A 380 -16.72 -0.68 23.37
C LYS A 380 -16.58 -0.74 24.89
N THR A 381 -15.42 -1.15 25.40
CA THR A 381 -15.19 -1.20 26.86
C THR A 381 -15.21 0.20 27.49
N ARG A 382 -14.60 1.22 26.85
CA ARG A 382 -14.63 2.61 27.35
C ARG A 382 -16.04 3.19 27.34
N PHE A 383 -16.79 2.98 26.27
CA PHE A 383 -18.18 3.41 26.18
C PHE A 383 -19.02 2.85 27.33
N ARG A 384 -18.91 1.54 27.59
CA ARG A 384 -19.68 0.91 28.67
C ARG A 384 -19.29 1.41 30.05
N LEU A 385 -18.00 1.60 30.31
CA LEU A 385 -17.50 2.06 31.60
C LEU A 385 -17.77 3.55 31.86
N GLU A 386 -17.62 4.41 30.85
CA GLU A 386 -17.68 5.87 31.03
C GLU A 386 -19.03 6.48 30.68
N LEU A 387 -19.73 5.95 29.68
CA LEU A 387 -20.97 6.53 29.17
C LEU A 387 -22.20 5.77 29.65
N ALA A 388 -22.20 4.44 29.52
CA ALA A 388 -23.29 3.62 30.06
C ALA A 388 -23.22 3.49 31.59
N SER A 389 -22.04 3.73 32.18
CA SER A 389 -21.76 3.54 33.62
C SER A 389 -22.05 2.12 34.09
N ASP A 390 -21.81 1.12 33.23
CA ASP A 390 -21.97 -0.29 33.58
C ASP A 390 -20.97 -0.69 34.69
N PRO A 391 -21.33 -1.60 35.60
CA PRO A 391 -20.40 -2.12 36.60
C PRO A 391 -19.18 -2.78 35.94
N ARG A 392 -17.95 -2.42 36.36
CA ARG A 392 -16.71 -2.94 35.77
C ARG A 392 -16.67 -4.48 35.67
N ALA A 393 -17.14 -5.17 36.72
CA ALA A 393 -17.19 -6.63 36.74
C ALA A 393 -18.08 -7.20 35.62
N LEU A 394 -19.20 -6.54 35.32
CA LEU A 394 -20.10 -6.92 34.22
C LEU A 394 -19.42 -6.73 32.86
N VAL A 395 -18.78 -5.57 32.64
CA VAL A 395 -18.08 -5.28 31.38
C VAL A 395 -16.95 -6.28 31.15
N VAL A 396 -16.16 -6.61 32.17
CA VAL A 396 -15.10 -7.64 32.09
C VAL A 396 -15.68 -9.00 31.72
N ALA A 397 -16.70 -9.48 32.45
CA ALA A 397 -17.29 -10.79 32.24
C ALA A 397 -17.89 -10.95 30.84
N GLU A 398 -18.61 -9.94 30.36
CA GLU A 398 -19.21 -9.97 29.02
C GLU A 398 -18.15 -9.84 27.91
N THR A 399 -17.14 -8.99 28.07
CA THR A 399 -16.07 -8.85 27.07
C THR A 399 -15.28 -10.16 26.93
N ILE A 400 -14.99 -10.86 28.03
CA ILE A 400 -14.36 -12.19 28.01
C ILE A 400 -15.28 -13.18 27.28
N THR A 401 -16.57 -13.20 27.63
CA THR A 401 -17.54 -14.12 27.04
C THR A 401 -17.70 -13.90 25.53
N GLU A 402 -17.77 -12.65 25.08
CA GLU A 402 -17.84 -12.30 23.67
C GLU A 402 -16.56 -12.69 22.92
N SER A 403 -15.39 -12.39 23.51
CA SER A 403 -14.10 -12.73 22.89
C SER A 403 -13.90 -14.24 22.80
N LEU A 404 -14.29 -14.99 23.82
CA LEU A 404 -14.29 -16.47 23.82
C LEU A 404 -15.23 -17.07 22.77
N LYS A 405 -16.42 -16.47 22.55
CA LYS A 405 -17.33 -16.90 21.47
C LYS A 405 -16.76 -16.57 20.09
N ARG A 406 -15.99 -15.48 19.99
CA ARG A 406 -15.40 -15.02 18.74
C ARG A 406 -14.16 -15.83 18.33
N ALA A 407 -13.28 -16.18 19.26
CA ALA A 407 -11.99 -16.82 18.96
C ALA A 407 -12.11 -18.09 18.09
N PRO A 408 -12.98 -19.09 18.40
CA PRO A 408 -13.15 -20.27 17.55
C PRO A 408 -13.65 -19.93 16.14
N ASN A 409 -14.54 -18.95 16.02
CA ASN A 409 -15.07 -18.52 14.72
C ASN A 409 -14.00 -17.80 13.88
N THR A 410 -13.18 -16.97 14.52
CA THR A 410 -12.02 -16.32 13.88
C THR A 410 -11.05 -17.38 13.36
N MET A 411 -10.74 -18.40 14.15
CA MET A 411 -9.84 -19.49 13.75
C MET A 411 -10.43 -20.38 12.66
N ALA A 412 -11.71 -20.75 12.77
CA ALA A 412 -12.39 -21.52 11.73
C ALA A 412 -12.42 -20.76 10.39
N ARG A 413 -12.58 -19.43 10.41
CA ARG A 413 -12.45 -18.61 9.20
C ARG A 413 -11.00 -18.55 8.71
N HIS A 414 -10.03 -18.33 9.59
CA HIS A 414 -8.61 -18.29 9.21
C HIS A 414 -8.14 -19.60 8.58
N TYR A 415 -8.46 -20.76 9.17
CA TYR A 415 -8.06 -22.05 8.61
C TYR A 415 -8.80 -22.37 7.31
N ARG A 416 -10.09 -21.97 7.17
CA ARG A 416 -10.80 -22.10 5.90
C ARG A 416 -10.21 -21.24 4.79
N ARG A 417 -9.78 -20.03 5.14
CA ARG A 417 -9.07 -19.08 4.28
C ARG A 417 -7.70 -19.63 3.87
N ALA A 418 -6.89 -20.07 4.83
CA ALA A 418 -5.57 -20.65 4.57
C ALA A 418 -5.63 -21.95 3.74
N ALA A 419 -6.72 -22.71 3.85
CA ALA A 419 -6.97 -23.89 3.04
C ALA A 419 -7.53 -23.58 1.65
N ALA A 420 -8.01 -22.35 1.40
CA ALA A 420 -8.59 -21.97 0.12
C ALA A 420 -7.55 -22.05 -1.00
N ILE A 421 -8.03 -22.27 -2.22
CA ILE A 421 -7.17 -22.56 -3.38
C ILE A 421 -6.46 -21.31 -3.92
N GLY A 422 -6.87 -20.10 -3.52
CA GLY A 422 -6.35 -18.84 -4.06
C GLY A 422 -6.92 -18.53 -5.45
N LEU A 423 -8.25 -18.59 -5.58
CA LEU A 423 -8.95 -18.40 -6.87
C LEU A 423 -8.69 -17.00 -7.45
N SER A 424 -8.55 -15.99 -6.60
CA SER A 424 -8.26 -14.61 -7.04
C SER A 424 -6.93 -14.53 -7.79
N GLU A 425 -5.87 -15.07 -7.19
CA GLU A 425 -4.52 -15.10 -7.77
C GLU A 425 -4.47 -15.96 -9.03
N LEU A 426 -5.19 -17.09 -9.04
CA LEU A 426 -5.26 -17.98 -10.20
C LEU A 426 -5.94 -17.32 -11.40
N LEU A 427 -7.13 -16.76 -11.21
CA LEU A 427 -7.86 -16.06 -12.27
C LEU A 427 -7.10 -14.85 -12.79
N ALA A 428 -6.40 -14.12 -11.92
CA ALA A 428 -5.56 -12.99 -12.32
C ALA A 428 -4.39 -13.39 -13.25
N ARG A 429 -4.03 -14.68 -13.31
CA ARG A 429 -3.02 -15.21 -14.24
C ARG A 429 -3.58 -15.62 -15.59
N PHE A 430 -4.89 -15.59 -15.78
CA PHE A 430 -5.51 -15.95 -17.06
C PHE A 430 -5.25 -14.83 -18.07
N ASP A 431 -4.49 -15.16 -19.11
CA ASP A 431 -4.02 -14.27 -20.15
C ASP A 431 -3.97 -15.01 -21.49
N CYS A 432 -5.14 -15.42 -21.97
CA CYS A 432 -5.30 -16.07 -23.28
C CYS A 432 -4.57 -17.42 -23.50
N GLN A 433 -4.01 -18.03 -22.44
CA GLN A 433 -3.27 -19.29 -22.56
C GLN A 433 -4.19 -20.45 -22.99
N ARG A 434 -3.60 -21.46 -23.62
CA ARG A 434 -4.31 -22.69 -24.00
C ARG A 434 -3.90 -23.80 -23.06
N VAL A 435 -4.89 -24.42 -22.41
CA VAL A 435 -4.67 -25.48 -21.41
C VAL A 435 -5.56 -26.68 -21.72
N PRO A 436 -5.17 -27.90 -21.30
CA PRO A 436 -5.97 -29.10 -21.54
C PRO A 436 -7.41 -28.96 -21.05
N ALA A 437 -8.38 -29.32 -21.91
CA ALA A 437 -9.80 -29.15 -21.60
C ALA A 437 -10.23 -30.02 -20.41
N SER A 438 -9.57 -31.18 -20.20
CA SER A 438 -9.80 -32.02 -19.04
C SER A 438 -9.58 -31.32 -17.69
N LEU A 439 -8.82 -30.21 -17.60
CA LEU A 439 -8.65 -29.45 -16.34
C LEU A 439 -9.93 -28.74 -15.87
N PHE A 440 -10.91 -28.54 -16.76
CA PHE A 440 -12.20 -27.90 -16.47
C PHE A 440 -13.39 -28.88 -16.49
N ASP A 441 -13.13 -30.17 -16.74
CA ASP A 441 -14.12 -31.25 -16.74
C ASP A 441 -13.66 -32.40 -15.82
N TYR A 442 -14.16 -32.39 -14.58
CA TYR A 442 -13.84 -33.40 -13.58
C TYR A 442 -14.20 -34.82 -14.03
N GLN A 443 -15.32 -35.02 -14.72
CA GLN A 443 -15.73 -36.37 -15.12
C GLN A 443 -14.76 -36.97 -16.13
N ARG A 444 -14.33 -36.16 -17.11
CA ARG A 444 -13.31 -36.55 -18.09
C ARG A 444 -11.97 -36.81 -17.41
N PHE A 445 -11.53 -35.91 -16.54
CA PHE A 445 -10.27 -36.03 -15.82
C PHE A 445 -10.24 -37.29 -14.94
N SER A 446 -11.27 -37.50 -14.12
CA SER A 446 -11.38 -38.66 -13.24
C SER A 446 -11.41 -39.97 -14.02
N LYS A 447 -12.11 -40.04 -15.17
CA LYS A 447 -12.10 -41.24 -16.02
C LYS A 447 -10.71 -41.56 -16.60
N ALA A 448 -9.94 -40.54 -16.96
CA ALA A 448 -8.63 -40.71 -17.57
C ALA A 448 -7.52 -41.01 -16.54
N TYR A 449 -7.59 -40.40 -15.36
CA TYR A 449 -6.45 -40.29 -14.44
C TYR A 449 -6.70 -40.80 -13.02
N LYS A 450 -7.88 -41.36 -12.71
CA LYS A 450 -8.15 -41.88 -11.37
C LYS A 450 -7.20 -43.03 -11.02
N GLY A 451 -6.37 -42.80 -10.00
CA GLY A 451 -5.36 -43.75 -9.54
C GLY A 451 -4.03 -43.69 -10.29
N ALA A 452 -3.87 -42.77 -11.26
CA ALA A 452 -2.62 -42.54 -11.95
C ALA A 452 -1.62 -41.75 -11.08
N THR A 453 -0.33 -41.93 -11.35
CA THR A 453 0.77 -41.20 -10.70
C THR A 453 0.86 -39.76 -11.24
N PRO A 454 1.44 -38.81 -10.49
CA PRO A 454 1.59 -37.42 -10.96
C PRO A 454 2.33 -37.28 -12.30
N GLU A 455 3.29 -38.16 -12.58
CA GLU A 455 4.03 -38.20 -13.85
C GLU A 455 3.13 -38.63 -15.02
N GLU A 456 2.36 -39.70 -14.85
CA GLU A 456 1.40 -40.18 -15.87
C GLU A 456 0.31 -39.14 -16.18
N ILE A 457 -0.13 -38.39 -15.16
CA ILE A 457 -1.09 -37.30 -15.33
C ILE A 457 -0.43 -36.14 -16.10
N GLY A 458 0.83 -35.82 -15.80
CA GLY A 458 1.62 -34.84 -16.52
C GLY A 458 1.70 -35.15 -18.01
N ASP A 459 2.20 -36.34 -18.34
CA ASP A 459 2.37 -36.81 -19.72
C ASP A 459 1.05 -36.87 -20.49
N GLY A 460 -0.02 -37.35 -19.84
CA GLY A 460 -1.35 -37.44 -20.46
C GLY A 460 -1.95 -36.07 -20.78
N LEU A 461 -1.79 -35.09 -19.88
CA LEU A 461 -2.24 -33.72 -20.10
C LEU A 461 -1.44 -33.01 -21.19
N ASP A 462 -0.14 -33.27 -21.29
CA ASP A 462 0.72 -32.67 -22.32
C ASP A 462 0.46 -33.25 -23.71
N ALA A 463 -0.01 -34.51 -23.78
CA ALA A 463 -0.46 -35.15 -25.01
C ALA A 463 -1.90 -34.77 -25.43
N GLU A 464 -2.65 -34.03 -24.61
CA GLU A 464 -4.06 -33.72 -24.88
C GLU A 464 -4.21 -32.70 -26.01
N THR A 465 -4.92 -33.08 -27.08
CA THR A 465 -5.13 -32.21 -28.26
C THR A 465 -6.30 -31.24 -28.11
N GLU A 466 -7.27 -31.55 -27.25
CA GLU A 466 -8.38 -30.66 -26.94
C GLU A 466 -7.96 -29.67 -25.86
N LEU A 467 -7.83 -28.41 -26.29
CA LEU A 467 -7.38 -27.32 -25.44
C LEU A 467 -8.48 -26.28 -25.26
N THR A 468 -8.69 -25.85 -24.03
CA THR A 468 -9.51 -24.69 -23.68
C THR A 468 -8.63 -23.44 -23.73
N ARG A 469 -9.07 -22.41 -24.44
CA ARG A 469 -8.44 -21.08 -24.39
C ARG A 469 -9.01 -20.32 -23.20
N LEU A 470 -8.16 -19.98 -22.25
CA LEU A 470 -8.52 -19.12 -21.12
C LEU A 470 -8.81 -17.70 -21.62
N PRO A 471 -9.69 -16.93 -20.96
CA PRO A 471 -9.86 -15.52 -21.28
C PRO A 471 -8.62 -14.72 -20.80
N GLN A 472 -8.54 -13.45 -21.19
CA GLN A 472 -7.68 -12.49 -20.50
C GLN A 472 -8.48 -11.83 -19.39
N VAL A 473 -8.11 -12.08 -18.14
CA VAL A 473 -8.76 -11.50 -16.98
C VAL A 473 -8.13 -10.14 -16.66
N VAL A 474 -8.95 -9.09 -16.62
CA VAL A 474 -8.50 -7.71 -16.38
C VAL A 474 -8.65 -7.32 -14.92
N HIS A 475 -9.68 -7.84 -14.26
CA HIS A 475 -9.95 -7.56 -12.86
C HIS A 475 -10.61 -8.75 -12.18
N VAL A 476 -10.19 -9.03 -10.95
CA VAL A 476 -10.81 -10.05 -10.09
C VAL A 476 -11.24 -9.39 -8.80
N ALA A 477 -12.47 -9.66 -8.37
CA ALA A 477 -13.02 -9.19 -7.11
C ALA A 477 -13.74 -10.32 -6.37
N SER A 478 -13.80 -10.26 -5.05
CA SER A 478 -14.58 -11.21 -4.26
C SER A 478 -16.07 -11.03 -4.50
N CYS A 479 -16.83 -12.13 -4.57
CA CYS A 479 -18.30 -12.09 -4.61
C CYS A 479 -18.89 -11.29 -3.43
N ALA A 480 -18.21 -11.28 -2.27
CA ALA A 480 -18.66 -10.56 -1.07
C ALA A 480 -18.65 -9.03 -1.25
N SER A 481 -17.83 -8.50 -2.17
CA SER A 481 -17.81 -7.07 -2.51
C SER A 481 -19.07 -6.63 -3.26
N PHE A 482 -19.79 -7.57 -3.89
CA PHE A 482 -20.98 -7.29 -4.67
C PHE A 482 -22.26 -7.43 -3.82
N SER A 483 -22.37 -8.43 -2.94
CA SER A 483 -23.59 -8.65 -2.16
C SER A 483 -23.31 -9.00 -0.69
N PRO A 484 -23.97 -8.36 0.29
CA PRO A 484 -23.94 -8.77 1.70
C PRO A 484 -24.39 -10.22 1.90
N ASP A 485 -25.31 -10.72 1.08
CA ASP A 485 -25.81 -12.10 1.15
C ASP A 485 -24.70 -13.12 0.79
N MET A 486 -23.66 -12.68 0.07
CA MET A 486 -22.47 -13.46 -0.22
C MET A 486 -21.39 -13.38 0.86
N GLN A 487 -21.53 -12.54 1.89
CA GLN A 487 -20.62 -12.56 3.06
C GLN A 487 -20.73 -13.84 3.89
N GLN A 488 -21.82 -14.60 3.72
CA GLN A 488 -21.94 -15.94 4.30
C GLN A 488 -21.08 -16.98 3.56
N CYS A 489 -20.74 -16.71 2.29
CA CYS A 489 -19.71 -17.44 1.56
C CYS A 489 -18.36 -16.81 1.90
N ASP A 490 -17.34 -17.63 2.16
CA ASP A 490 -16.02 -17.12 2.53
C ASP A 490 -15.45 -16.24 1.40
N GLU A 491 -14.89 -15.07 1.74
CA GLU A 491 -14.55 -14.00 0.76
C GLU A 491 -13.56 -14.47 -0.32
N GLU A 492 -12.71 -15.45 0.01
CA GLU A 492 -11.69 -16.00 -0.90
C GLU A 492 -12.13 -17.24 -1.68
N ARG A 493 -13.30 -17.79 -1.37
CA ARG A 493 -13.83 -18.99 -2.02
C ARG A 493 -14.83 -18.69 -3.13
N CYS A 494 -15.20 -17.44 -3.35
CA CYS A 494 -16.06 -17.03 -4.45
C CYS A 494 -15.56 -15.73 -5.05
N VAL A 495 -15.27 -15.74 -6.35
CA VAL A 495 -14.68 -14.61 -7.05
C VAL A 495 -15.37 -14.35 -8.38
N VAL A 496 -15.35 -13.08 -8.79
CA VAL A 496 -15.85 -12.56 -10.05
C VAL A 496 -14.65 -12.03 -10.84
N GLY A 497 -14.34 -12.68 -11.96
CA GLY A 497 -13.31 -12.25 -12.90
C GLY A 497 -13.93 -11.56 -14.11
N HIS A 498 -13.70 -10.26 -14.28
CA HIS A 498 -14.04 -9.55 -15.51
C HIS A 498 -12.95 -9.81 -16.55
N ALA A 499 -13.36 -10.33 -17.70
CA ALA A 499 -12.43 -10.87 -18.67
C ALA A 499 -12.89 -10.67 -20.12
N PHE A 500 -11.98 -10.89 -21.07
CA PHE A 500 -12.26 -10.90 -22.50
C PHE A 500 -11.83 -12.24 -23.09
N LYS A 501 -12.62 -12.80 -24.02
CA LYS A 501 -12.30 -14.08 -24.69
C LYS A 501 -10.99 -14.04 -25.52
N GLY A 502 -10.39 -12.87 -25.72
CA GLY A 502 -9.15 -12.61 -26.44
C GLY A 502 -8.70 -11.17 -26.28
N GLU A 503 -7.69 -10.75 -27.05
CA GLU A 503 -7.10 -9.40 -27.02
C GLU A 503 -7.99 -8.30 -27.65
N ASN A 504 -9.17 -8.67 -28.14
CA ASN A 504 -10.15 -7.71 -28.65
C ASN A 504 -11.03 -7.25 -27.49
N TYR A 505 -11.02 -5.96 -27.17
CA TYR A 505 -11.79 -5.36 -26.07
C TYR A 505 -13.14 -4.81 -26.55
N THR A 506 -14.05 -5.71 -26.93
CA THR A 506 -15.42 -5.36 -27.35
C THR A 506 -16.47 -5.96 -26.42
N ASP A 507 -17.68 -5.39 -26.38
CA ASP A 507 -18.82 -5.95 -25.66
C ASP A 507 -19.13 -7.40 -26.11
N ALA A 508 -18.87 -7.70 -27.39
CA ALA A 508 -19.05 -9.02 -27.96
C ALA A 508 -17.98 -10.04 -27.52
N SER A 509 -16.89 -9.61 -26.89
CA SER A 509 -15.81 -10.45 -26.37
C SER A 509 -15.76 -10.47 -24.85
N GLU A 510 -16.49 -9.57 -24.18
CA GLU A 510 -16.60 -9.52 -22.74
C GLU A 510 -17.23 -10.82 -22.20
N VAL A 511 -16.65 -11.34 -21.13
CA VAL A 511 -17.15 -12.50 -20.38
C VAL A 511 -16.79 -12.34 -18.91
N VAL A 512 -17.74 -12.64 -18.04
CA VAL A 512 -17.55 -12.62 -16.59
C VAL A 512 -17.43 -14.05 -16.09
N TRP A 513 -16.29 -14.39 -15.49
CA TRP A 513 -16.07 -15.69 -14.85
C TRP A 513 -16.52 -15.63 -13.40
N LEU A 514 -17.42 -16.54 -13.02
CA LEU A 514 -17.93 -16.70 -11.67
C LEU A 514 -17.38 -18.02 -11.12
N ALA A 515 -16.30 -17.93 -10.34
CA ALA A 515 -15.63 -19.11 -9.81
C ALA A 515 -15.91 -19.29 -8.31
N ALA A 516 -16.23 -20.51 -7.89
CA ALA A 516 -16.49 -20.82 -6.49
C ALA A 516 -15.89 -22.16 -6.04
N GLU A 517 -15.17 -22.14 -4.91
CA GLU A 517 -14.72 -23.31 -4.17
C GLU A 517 -15.82 -23.76 -3.19
N ILE A 518 -16.32 -24.97 -3.41
CA ILE A 518 -17.38 -25.60 -2.64
C ILE A 518 -16.76 -26.30 -1.43
N ASP A 519 -17.27 -25.97 -0.24
CA ASP A 519 -16.90 -26.66 1.00
C ASP A 519 -17.59 -28.04 1.08
N SER A 520 -16.92 -29.09 0.61
CA SER A 520 -17.39 -30.48 0.70
C SER A 520 -16.27 -31.41 1.14
N LYS A 521 -16.58 -32.34 2.06
CA LYS A 521 -15.65 -33.38 2.54
C LYS A 521 -15.58 -34.60 1.61
N LEU A 522 -16.54 -34.72 0.70
CA LEU A 522 -16.68 -35.82 -0.27
C LEU A 522 -16.94 -35.21 -1.65
N GLU A 523 -17.07 -36.05 -2.67
CA GLU A 523 -17.55 -35.61 -4.00
C GLU A 523 -18.84 -34.79 -3.85
N ALA A 524 -18.87 -33.60 -4.45
CA ALA A 524 -20.04 -32.73 -4.43
C ALA A 524 -21.20 -33.38 -5.21
N ASP A 525 -22.36 -33.47 -4.58
CA ASP A 525 -23.56 -34.05 -5.18
C ASP A 525 -24.30 -33.06 -6.09
N ARG A 526 -25.33 -33.57 -6.78
CA ARG A 526 -26.13 -32.78 -7.72
C ARG A 526 -26.86 -31.61 -7.04
N GLU A 527 -27.34 -31.79 -5.82
CA GLU A 527 -28.11 -30.78 -5.09
C GLU A 527 -27.21 -29.60 -4.68
N LEU A 528 -26.01 -29.90 -4.16
CA LEU A 528 -25.02 -28.91 -3.80
C LEU A 528 -24.53 -28.13 -5.01
N ALA A 529 -24.22 -28.82 -6.12
CA ALA A 529 -23.83 -28.17 -7.37
C ALA A 529 -24.94 -27.26 -7.93
N ALA A 530 -26.20 -27.73 -7.92
CA ALA A 530 -27.35 -26.94 -8.36
C ALA A 530 -27.51 -25.66 -7.53
N THR A 531 -27.42 -25.77 -6.21
CA THR A 531 -27.54 -24.65 -5.28
C THR A 531 -26.48 -23.57 -5.56
N TRP A 532 -25.24 -23.97 -5.82
CA TRP A 532 -24.17 -23.04 -6.14
C TRP A 532 -24.34 -22.39 -7.52
N CYS A 533 -24.73 -23.15 -8.55
CA CYS A 533 -25.04 -22.57 -9.86
C CYS A 533 -26.17 -21.53 -9.76
N GLU A 534 -27.28 -21.85 -9.09
CA GLU A 534 -28.41 -20.93 -8.91
C GLU A 534 -28.02 -19.65 -8.15
N ARG A 535 -27.15 -19.79 -7.15
CA ARG A 535 -26.62 -18.66 -6.38
C ARG A 535 -25.79 -17.71 -7.26
N LEU A 536 -24.89 -18.26 -8.09
CA LEU A 536 -24.06 -17.47 -9.00
C LEU A 536 -24.89 -16.85 -10.14
N ASP A 537 -25.89 -17.57 -10.65
CA ASP A 537 -26.86 -17.04 -11.63
C ASP A 537 -27.63 -15.84 -11.07
N LEU A 538 -28.09 -15.92 -9.82
CA LEU A 538 -28.80 -14.82 -9.16
C LEU A 538 -27.90 -13.58 -9.03
N LEU A 539 -26.62 -13.79 -8.66
CA LEU A 539 -25.63 -12.72 -8.58
C LEU A 539 -25.41 -12.08 -9.95
N ALA A 540 -25.22 -12.89 -10.99
CA ALA A 540 -25.06 -12.40 -12.37
C ALA A 540 -26.24 -11.53 -12.82
N ARG A 541 -27.47 -12.00 -12.59
CA ARG A 541 -28.70 -11.27 -12.96
C ARG A 541 -28.84 -9.96 -12.21
N ARG A 542 -28.48 -9.94 -10.91
CA ARG A 542 -28.57 -8.74 -10.07
C ARG A 542 -27.65 -7.61 -10.56
N PHE A 543 -26.47 -7.95 -11.07
CA PHE A 543 -25.48 -6.99 -11.56
C PHE A 543 -25.51 -6.80 -13.08
N GLY A 544 -26.41 -7.49 -13.79
CA GLY A 544 -26.59 -7.32 -15.23
C GLY A 544 -25.42 -7.84 -16.06
N PHE A 545 -24.70 -8.88 -15.60
CA PHE A 545 -23.61 -9.48 -16.37
C PHE A 545 -24.17 -10.12 -17.65
N GLY A 546 -23.70 -9.64 -18.82
CA GLY A 546 -24.24 -10.07 -20.11
C GLY A 546 -23.89 -11.50 -20.47
N ARG A 547 -22.59 -11.85 -20.42
CA ARG A 547 -22.10 -13.21 -20.69
C ARG A 547 -21.33 -13.72 -19.49
N ILE A 548 -21.73 -14.88 -18.98
CA ILE A 548 -21.11 -15.48 -17.80
C ILE A 548 -20.52 -16.85 -18.12
N GLN A 549 -19.47 -17.20 -17.40
CA GLN A 549 -18.93 -18.55 -17.32
C GLN A 549 -18.87 -18.96 -15.85
N ILE A 550 -19.66 -19.97 -15.48
CA ILE A 550 -19.61 -20.52 -14.12
C ILE A 550 -18.51 -21.58 -14.05
N TRP A 551 -17.73 -21.55 -12.98
CA TRP A 551 -16.72 -22.54 -12.67
C TRP A 551 -16.79 -22.96 -11.19
N LEU A 552 -17.13 -24.21 -10.94
CA LEU A 552 -17.20 -24.75 -9.59
C LEU A 552 -15.99 -25.65 -9.32
N ILE A 553 -15.41 -25.50 -8.13
CA ILE A 553 -14.28 -26.30 -7.67
C ILE A 553 -14.69 -27.03 -6.41
N ALA A 554 -14.56 -28.35 -6.36
CA ALA A 554 -14.83 -29.15 -5.17
C ALA A 554 -13.56 -29.92 -4.79
N PRO A 555 -13.12 -29.97 -3.50
CA PRO A 555 -11.85 -30.59 -3.13
C PRO A 555 -11.68 -32.02 -3.66
N GLU A 556 -12.68 -32.86 -3.44
CA GLU A 556 -12.74 -34.26 -3.89
C GLU A 556 -13.42 -34.43 -5.26
N GLY A 557 -13.77 -33.34 -5.95
CA GLY A 557 -14.48 -33.36 -7.22
C GLY A 557 -16.00 -33.53 -7.09
N PHE A 558 -16.64 -34.07 -8.14
CA PHE A 558 -18.10 -34.07 -8.32
C PHE A 558 -18.65 -35.47 -8.62
N SER A 559 -19.85 -35.77 -8.11
CA SER A 559 -20.55 -37.00 -8.48
C SER A 559 -20.88 -37.02 -9.99
N SER A 560 -21.24 -38.20 -10.51
CA SER A 560 -21.61 -38.34 -11.92
C SER A 560 -22.82 -37.50 -12.32
N GLU A 561 -23.82 -37.43 -11.42
CA GLU A 561 -25.05 -36.66 -11.58
C GLU A 561 -24.82 -35.16 -11.49
N ALA A 562 -23.85 -34.74 -10.66
CA ALA A 562 -23.41 -33.35 -10.54
C ALA A 562 -22.62 -32.90 -11.78
N SER A 563 -21.71 -33.75 -12.27
CA SER A 563 -20.95 -33.47 -13.50
C SER A 563 -21.86 -33.34 -14.72
N GLN A 564 -22.90 -34.19 -14.80
CA GLN A 564 -23.92 -34.08 -15.84
C GLN A 564 -24.68 -32.75 -15.76
N LEU A 565 -25.06 -32.29 -14.56
CA LEU A 565 -25.71 -31.00 -14.36
C LEU A 565 -24.83 -29.82 -14.81
N LEU A 566 -23.54 -29.85 -14.48
CA LEU A 566 -22.59 -28.80 -14.89
C LEU A 566 -22.46 -28.75 -16.41
N SER A 567 -22.35 -29.90 -17.06
CA SER A 567 -22.34 -29.99 -18.53
C SER A 567 -23.63 -29.48 -19.17
N GLU A 568 -24.81 -29.83 -18.63
CA GLU A 568 -26.12 -29.33 -19.07
C GLU A 568 -26.23 -27.79 -18.99
N ARG A 569 -25.48 -27.17 -18.07
CA ARG A 569 -25.43 -25.71 -17.86
C ARG A 569 -24.24 -25.02 -18.52
N GLU A 570 -23.43 -25.73 -19.30
CA GLU A 570 -22.17 -25.22 -19.86
C GLU A 570 -21.23 -24.63 -18.77
N ALA A 571 -21.31 -25.16 -17.55
CA ALA A 571 -20.48 -24.76 -16.42
C ALA A 571 -19.28 -25.72 -16.28
N TYR A 572 -18.17 -25.18 -15.79
CA TYR A 572 -16.96 -25.98 -15.54
C TYR A 572 -16.97 -26.56 -14.12
N GLY A 573 -16.38 -27.75 -13.99
CA GLY A 573 -16.24 -28.47 -12.72
C GLY A 573 -14.84 -29.05 -12.58
N SER A 574 -14.12 -28.66 -11.52
CA SER A 574 -12.74 -29.12 -11.28
C SER A 574 -12.53 -29.60 -9.84
N SER A 575 -11.59 -30.52 -9.64
CA SER A 575 -11.08 -30.91 -8.32
C SER A 575 -9.90 -30.04 -7.88
N ARG A 576 -9.53 -30.11 -6.60
CA ARG A 576 -8.32 -29.42 -6.10
C ARG A 576 -7.06 -29.82 -6.85
N GLN A 577 -6.92 -31.11 -7.17
CA GLN A 577 -5.79 -31.64 -7.95
C GLN A 577 -5.71 -31.02 -9.35
N GLN A 578 -6.84 -30.84 -10.04
CA GLN A 578 -6.88 -30.17 -11.35
C GLN A 578 -6.43 -28.71 -11.24
N ILE A 579 -6.80 -28.01 -10.16
CA ILE A 579 -6.36 -26.62 -9.96
C ILE A 579 -4.87 -26.53 -9.65
N GLU A 580 -4.32 -27.43 -8.84
CA GLU A 580 -2.88 -27.48 -8.55
C GLU A 580 -2.09 -27.70 -9.84
N LEU A 581 -2.54 -28.62 -10.70
CA LEU A 581 -1.95 -28.89 -12.02
C LEU A 581 -2.07 -27.70 -12.99
N LEU A 582 -3.22 -27.00 -12.98
CA LEU A 582 -3.41 -25.78 -13.77
C LEU A 582 -2.48 -24.66 -13.30
N THR A 583 -2.38 -24.47 -11.99
CA THR A 583 -1.55 -23.42 -11.37
C THR A 583 -0.07 -23.65 -11.67
N ALA A 584 0.39 -24.90 -11.58
CA ALA A 584 1.75 -25.28 -11.96
C ALA A 584 2.04 -24.93 -13.43
N ARG A 585 1.16 -25.31 -14.36
CA ARG A 585 1.32 -25.01 -15.79
C ARG A 585 1.32 -23.53 -16.12
N LEU A 586 0.44 -22.75 -15.49
CA LEU A 586 0.43 -21.29 -15.66
C LEU A 586 1.69 -20.64 -15.07
N SER A 587 2.31 -21.25 -14.07
CA SER A 587 3.58 -20.80 -13.50
C SER A 587 4.78 -21.19 -14.38
N GLU A 588 4.74 -22.34 -15.05
CA GLU A 588 5.77 -22.77 -16.00
C GLU A 588 5.71 -22.04 -17.34
N SER A 589 4.51 -21.70 -17.83
CA SER A 589 4.34 -20.74 -18.94
C SER A 589 4.80 -19.32 -18.59
N SER A 590 5.09 -19.05 -17.31
CA SER A 590 5.74 -17.83 -16.84
C SER A 590 7.26 -17.96 -16.63
N ALA A 591 7.87 -19.08 -17.04
CA ALA A 591 9.30 -19.11 -17.32
C ALA A 591 9.56 -18.26 -18.58
N PRO A 592 10.46 -17.27 -18.51
CA PRO A 592 10.47 -16.20 -19.48
C PRO A 592 10.98 -16.70 -20.83
N ASP A 593 10.12 -16.66 -21.84
CA ASP A 593 10.55 -16.38 -23.20
C ASP A 593 11.35 -15.08 -23.16
N LYS A 594 12.68 -15.25 -23.16
CA LYS A 594 13.62 -14.19 -23.47
C LYS A 594 13.31 -13.75 -24.89
N GLU A 595 13.06 -12.44 -25.00
CA GLU A 595 12.76 -11.69 -26.22
C GLU A 595 11.32 -11.84 -26.72
N THR A 596 10.41 -10.98 -26.24
CA THR A 596 9.67 -10.01 -27.08
C THR A 596 9.00 -8.93 -26.20
N SER A 597 9.27 -7.67 -26.53
CA SER A 597 8.64 -6.40 -26.10
C SER A 597 7.92 -6.32 -24.74
N LEU A 598 8.53 -5.56 -23.83
CA LEU A 598 7.83 -4.77 -22.82
C LEU A 598 6.55 -4.18 -23.43
N THR A 599 5.37 -4.50 -22.87
CA THR A 599 4.15 -3.73 -23.12
C THR A 599 4.36 -2.34 -22.57
N ASN A 600 4.88 -1.50 -23.44
CA ASN A 600 5.31 -0.14 -23.20
C ASN A 600 4.12 0.81 -23.45
N GLU A 601 2.93 0.38 -23.04
CA GLU A 601 1.66 1.05 -23.28
C GLU A 601 1.06 1.51 -21.95
N PHE A 602 0.73 2.80 -21.88
CA PHE A 602 0.17 3.46 -20.70
C PHE A 602 -1.21 3.99 -21.06
N GLU A 603 -2.22 3.61 -20.31
CA GLU A 603 -3.56 4.18 -20.43
C GLU A 603 -3.87 5.07 -19.23
N MET A 604 -4.53 6.19 -19.50
CA MET A 604 -4.91 7.17 -18.49
C MET A 604 -6.25 7.78 -18.87
N THR A 605 -7.08 8.05 -17.86
CA THR A 605 -8.35 8.76 -18.06
C THR A 605 -8.41 9.93 -17.10
N VAL A 606 -8.66 11.13 -17.62
CA VAL A 606 -8.77 12.36 -16.82
C VAL A 606 -10.14 13.01 -17.00
N PRO A 607 -10.73 13.60 -15.94
CA PRO A 607 -11.98 14.34 -16.06
C PRO A 607 -11.76 15.67 -16.80
N MET A 608 -12.75 16.12 -17.57
CA MET A 608 -12.78 17.43 -18.22
C MET A 608 -13.02 18.53 -17.19
N GLY A 609 -11.99 19.30 -16.91
CA GLY A 609 -11.98 20.39 -15.94
C GLY A 609 -10.68 21.18 -16.05
N ALA A 610 -10.62 22.35 -15.43
CA ALA A 610 -9.44 23.21 -15.51
C ALA A 610 -8.19 22.51 -14.96
N ASP A 611 -7.07 22.62 -15.69
CA ASP A 611 -5.72 22.21 -15.34
C ASP A 611 -5.41 20.69 -15.36
N ASN A 612 -6.36 19.83 -15.72
CA ASN A 612 -6.11 18.38 -15.80
C ASN A 612 -5.21 17.99 -16.98
N GLU A 613 -5.17 18.79 -18.04
CA GLU A 613 -4.24 18.67 -19.16
C GLU A 613 -2.76 18.75 -18.72
N MET A 614 -2.47 19.40 -17.59
CA MET A 614 -1.11 19.45 -17.01
C MET A 614 -0.68 18.10 -16.44
N ILE A 615 -1.61 17.33 -15.87
CA ILE A 615 -1.37 15.96 -15.40
C ILE A 615 -1.00 15.10 -16.61
N VAL A 616 -1.72 15.26 -17.72
CA VAL A 616 -1.44 14.54 -18.97
C VAL A 616 -0.06 14.91 -19.55
N ALA A 617 0.27 16.20 -19.52
CA ALA A 617 1.55 16.73 -19.98
C ALA A 617 2.73 16.17 -19.16
N HIS A 618 2.57 16.04 -17.85
CA HIS A 618 3.62 15.50 -16.99
C HIS A 618 3.82 14.00 -17.23
N THR A 619 2.73 13.24 -17.40
CA THR A 619 2.79 11.82 -17.73
C THR A 619 3.53 11.57 -19.04
N VAL A 620 3.17 12.29 -20.11
CA VAL A 620 3.84 12.11 -21.41
C VAL A 620 5.30 12.58 -21.38
N GLU A 621 5.62 13.59 -20.57
CA GLU A 621 7.00 14.03 -20.34
C GLU A 621 7.86 12.91 -19.75
N GLN A 622 7.37 12.22 -18.71
CA GLN A 622 8.11 11.12 -18.09
C GLN A 622 8.29 9.94 -19.04
N ILE A 623 7.28 9.65 -19.86
CA ILE A 623 7.36 8.61 -20.90
C ILE A 623 8.40 9.01 -21.95
N ALA A 624 8.36 10.24 -22.46
CA ALA A 624 9.32 10.73 -23.46
C ALA A 624 10.76 10.80 -22.91
N ARG A 625 10.94 11.16 -21.64
CA ARG A 625 12.25 11.12 -20.96
C ARG A 625 12.80 9.70 -20.86
N ARG A 626 11.96 8.71 -20.51
CA ARG A 626 12.35 7.30 -20.45
C ARG A 626 12.79 6.75 -21.81
N LEU A 627 12.24 7.29 -22.90
CA LEU A 627 12.62 6.95 -24.28
C LEU A 627 13.81 7.76 -24.81
N ASN A 628 14.47 8.56 -23.97
CA ASN A 628 15.63 9.38 -24.30
C ASN A 628 15.36 10.44 -25.40
N PHE A 629 14.14 10.99 -25.49
CA PHE A 629 13.90 12.15 -26.34
C PHE A 629 14.70 13.37 -25.86
N LYS A 630 15.21 14.18 -26.80
CA LYS A 630 15.90 15.44 -26.47
C LYS A 630 14.93 16.43 -25.78
N PRO A 631 15.41 17.32 -24.89
CA PRO A 631 14.57 18.26 -24.16
C PRO A 631 13.64 19.09 -25.06
N GLU A 632 14.10 19.49 -26.24
CA GLU A 632 13.30 20.23 -27.22
C GLU A 632 12.11 19.40 -27.73
N ALA A 633 12.33 18.12 -28.04
CA ALA A 633 11.29 17.21 -28.52
C ALA A 633 10.29 16.88 -27.42
N ILE A 634 10.75 16.73 -26.16
CA ILE A 634 9.88 16.55 -25.00
C ILE A 634 8.94 17.75 -24.84
N ASN A 635 9.45 18.98 -24.95
CA ASN A 635 8.61 20.19 -24.86
C ASN A 635 7.58 20.27 -26.00
N GLN A 636 7.95 19.86 -27.22
CA GLN A 636 7.01 19.78 -28.34
C GLN A 636 5.88 18.78 -28.08
N ILE A 637 6.22 17.57 -27.59
CA ILE A 637 5.24 16.54 -27.23
C ILE A 637 4.29 17.05 -26.14
N LYS A 638 4.83 17.67 -25.08
CA LYS A 638 4.02 18.23 -23.99
C LYS A 638 3.01 19.24 -24.49
N HIS A 639 3.45 20.22 -25.30
CA HIS A 639 2.56 21.25 -25.84
C HIS A 639 1.49 20.65 -26.76
N ALA A 640 1.84 19.66 -27.60
CA ALA A 640 0.87 19.00 -28.46
C ALA A 640 -0.22 18.24 -27.67
N VAL A 641 0.17 17.57 -26.58
CA VAL A 641 -0.76 16.85 -25.70
C VAL A 641 -1.67 17.79 -24.92
N VAL A 642 -1.15 18.91 -24.42
CA VAL A 642 -1.94 19.94 -23.75
C VAL A 642 -2.99 20.50 -24.69
N GLU A 643 -2.58 20.91 -25.89
CA GLU A 643 -3.48 21.45 -26.91
C GLU A 643 -4.54 20.42 -27.32
N ALA A 644 -4.18 19.14 -27.44
CA ALA A 644 -5.12 18.08 -27.75
C ALA A 644 -6.15 17.83 -26.63
N CYS A 645 -5.72 17.89 -25.36
CA CYS A 645 -6.62 17.77 -24.22
C CYS A 645 -7.55 18.98 -24.07
N ILE A 646 -7.06 20.20 -24.33
CA ILE A 646 -7.90 21.42 -24.36
C ILE A 646 -8.94 21.29 -25.47
N ASN A 647 -8.53 20.90 -26.68
CA ASN A 647 -9.46 20.68 -27.79
C ASN A 647 -10.51 19.60 -27.47
N ALA A 648 -10.12 18.50 -26.83
CA ALA A 648 -11.05 17.47 -26.38
C ALA A 648 -12.02 18.02 -25.31
N SER A 649 -11.55 18.82 -24.35
CA SER A 649 -12.37 19.43 -23.30
C SER A 649 -13.35 20.50 -23.82
N GLU A 650 -12.92 21.33 -24.78
CA GLU A 650 -13.73 22.41 -25.34
C GLU A 650 -14.77 21.94 -26.37
N HIS A 651 -14.53 20.81 -27.03
CA HIS A 651 -15.32 20.40 -28.20
C HIS A 651 -16.00 19.04 -28.07
N SER A 652 -15.65 18.23 -27.08
CA SER A 652 -16.38 16.98 -26.86
C SER A 652 -17.67 17.24 -26.08
N LEU A 653 -18.76 16.63 -26.54
CA LEU A 653 -20.03 16.58 -25.81
C LEU A 653 -20.10 15.27 -25.00
N SER A 654 -19.04 14.95 -24.24
CA SER A 654 -18.98 13.68 -23.50
C SER A 654 -19.97 13.65 -22.33
N PRO A 655 -20.90 12.68 -22.27
CA PRO A 655 -21.86 12.58 -21.17
C PRO A 655 -21.21 12.26 -19.83
N ASP A 656 -20.04 11.60 -19.83
CA ASP A 656 -19.26 11.28 -18.62
C ASP A 656 -18.17 12.33 -18.31
N ARG A 657 -17.99 13.34 -19.17
CA ARG A 657 -16.95 14.37 -19.08
C ARG A 657 -15.54 13.79 -18.87
N LYS A 658 -15.16 12.72 -19.55
CA LYS A 658 -13.82 12.12 -19.47
C LYS A 658 -13.06 12.17 -20.78
N ILE A 659 -11.76 12.42 -20.70
CA ILE A 659 -10.81 12.27 -21.80
C ILE A 659 -9.98 11.03 -21.52
N HIS A 660 -9.90 10.13 -22.49
CA HIS A 660 -9.06 8.93 -22.46
C HIS A 660 -7.78 9.19 -23.24
N GLN A 661 -6.63 8.80 -22.70
CA GLN A 661 -5.33 8.88 -23.34
C GLN A 661 -4.64 7.52 -23.33
N ARG A 662 -3.99 7.19 -24.43
CA ARG A 662 -3.15 6.01 -24.57
C ARG A 662 -1.79 6.43 -25.12
N PHE A 663 -0.73 6.08 -24.41
CA PHE A 663 0.65 6.35 -24.80
C PHE A 663 1.33 5.02 -25.08
N ARG A 664 1.75 4.80 -26.32
CA ARG A 664 2.47 3.60 -26.72
C ARG A 664 3.88 3.98 -27.09
N SER A 665 4.84 3.33 -26.43
CA SER A 665 6.26 3.58 -26.63
C SER A 665 6.93 2.44 -27.38
N ASP A 666 7.18 2.66 -28.67
CA ASP A 666 7.93 1.73 -29.51
C ASP A 666 9.43 2.10 -29.45
N PRO A 667 10.36 1.21 -29.86
CA PRO A 667 11.81 1.46 -29.77
C PRO A 667 12.30 2.74 -30.49
N ASP A 668 11.57 3.19 -31.52
CA ASP A 668 11.94 4.30 -32.40
C ASP A 668 10.94 5.46 -32.40
N LYS A 669 9.83 5.35 -31.67
CA LYS A 669 8.76 6.37 -31.66
C LYS A 669 7.85 6.31 -30.43
N LEU A 670 7.22 7.45 -30.15
CA LEU A 670 6.15 7.58 -29.17
C LEU A 670 4.84 7.88 -29.91
N VAL A 671 3.85 7.02 -29.74
CA VAL A 671 2.50 7.17 -30.28
C VAL A 671 1.56 7.57 -29.14
N ILE A 672 0.76 8.61 -29.36
CA ILE A 672 -0.15 9.18 -28.37
C ILE A 672 -1.54 9.25 -28.99
N VAL A 673 -2.52 8.63 -28.34
CA VAL A 673 -3.91 8.67 -28.76
C VAL A 673 -4.72 9.39 -27.67
N ILE A 674 -5.49 10.41 -28.07
CA ILE A 674 -6.38 11.15 -27.18
C ILE A 674 -7.79 11.04 -27.74
N SER A 675 -8.70 10.48 -26.94
CA SER A 675 -10.10 10.26 -27.33
C SER A 675 -11.07 10.75 -26.27
N SER A 676 -12.20 11.29 -26.72
CA SER A 676 -13.31 11.72 -25.87
C SER A 676 -14.61 11.24 -26.49
N ARG A 677 -15.53 10.69 -25.69
CA ARG A 677 -16.87 10.34 -26.15
C ARG A 677 -17.68 11.61 -26.42
N GLY A 678 -18.64 11.59 -27.34
CA GLY A 678 -19.52 12.75 -27.57
C GLY A 678 -20.08 12.86 -28.99
N ILE A 679 -21.23 13.53 -29.11
CA ILE A 679 -21.91 13.77 -30.38
C ILE A 679 -21.13 14.81 -31.19
N VAL A 680 -20.81 14.49 -32.45
CA VAL A 680 -20.20 15.44 -33.39
C VAL A 680 -21.22 16.55 -33.72
N PRO A 681 -20.92 17.84 -33.51
CA PRO A 681 -21.81 18.91 -33.95
C PRO A 681 -21.95 18.90 -35.48
N ALA A 682 -23.18 19.07 -35.99
CA ALA A 682 -23.49 19.08 -37.42
C ALA A 682 -22.75 20.16 -38.25
N SER A 683 -22.02 21.08 -37.61
CA SER A 683 -21.26 22.15 -38.28
C SER A 683 -19.90 21.72 -38.87
N VAL A 684 -19.53 20.44 -38.79
CA VAL A 684 -18.31 19.89 -39.42
C VAL A 684 -18.57 19.29 -40.82
N GLU A 685 -19.79 19.36 -41.33
CA GLU A 685 -20.14 18.81 -42.66
C GLU A 685 -19.68 19.66 -43.86
N ALA A 686 -19.15 20.87 -43.68
CA ALA A 686 -18.94 21.79 -44.80
C ALA A 686 -17.47 22.19 -45.03
N LYS A 687 -16.56 21.26 -45.38
CA LYS A 687 -15.28 21.59 -46.05
C LYS A 687 -14.76 20.50 -47.00
N ASN A 688 -15.61 20.01 -47.90
CA ASN A 688 -15.16 19.45 -49.19
C ASN A 688 -16.08 19.98 -50.29
N GLY A 689 -15.71 21.14 -50.87
CA GLY A 689 -16.29 21.64 -52.12
C GLY A 689 -17.30 22.79 -51.99
N GLU A 690 -16.96 23.91 -52.63
CA GLU A 690 -17.79 25.05 -53.06
C GLU A 690 -18.18 26.16 -52.06
N LYS A 691 -18.25 27.39 -52.60
CA LYS A 691 -18.27 28.70 -51.91
C LYS A 691 -19.69 29.26 -51.71
N ALA A 692 -19.78 30.13 -50.69
CA ALA A 692 -20.81 31.14 -50.34
C ALA A 692 -21.88 30.65 -49.34
N ALA A 693 -22.39 31.44 -48.37
CA ALA A 693 -22.33 32.88 -48.11
C ALA A 693 -22.35 33.17 -46.58
N ALA A 694 -22.03 34.42 -46.22
CA ALA A 694 -21.73 34.90 -44.88
C ALA A 694 -22.93 35.06 -43.94
N SER A 695 -22.78 34.59 -42.69
CA SER A 695 -23.12 35.32 -41.46
C SER A 695 -22.66 34.54 -40.23
N GLU A 696 -21.42 34.71 -39.80
CA GLU A 696 -20.99 34.50 -38.41
C GLU A 696 -19.60 35.13 -38.24
N SER A 697 -19.36 35.76 -37.09
CA SER A 697 -18.24 36.64 -36.80
C SER A 697 -16.86 36.02 -37.08
N ALA A 698 -16.01 36.78 -37.78
CA ALA A 698 -14.69 36.33 -38.25
C ALA A 698 -13.69 35.96 -37.12
N ASP A 699 -13.95 36.34 -35.87
CA ASP A 699 -13.06 36.06 -34.73
C ASP A 699 -13.22 34.65 -34.13
N THR A 700 -14.36 33.97 -34.30
CA THR A 700 -14.59 32.62 -33.73
C THR A 700 -14.16 31.49 -34.68
N LEU A 701 -14.19 31.73 -36.00
CA LEU A 701 -13.70 30.75 -37.00
C LEU A 701 -12.17 30.66 -37.05
N ASN A 702 -11.46 31.74 -36.71
CA ASN A 702 -9.99 31.78 -36.77
C ASN A 702 -9.32 31.05 -35.59
N ARG A 703 -10.01 30.91 -34.45
CA ARG A 703 -9.56 30.12 -33.28
C ARG A 703 -9.79 28.61 -33.44
N ARG A 704 -10.88 28.19 -34.11
CA ARG A 704 -11.32 26.79 -34.22
C ARG A 704 -10.40 25.85 -35.01
N GLY A 705 -9.43 26.38 -35.77
CA GLY A 705 -8.44 25.58 -36.52
C GLY A 705 -7.00 25.76 -36.05
N TRP A 706 -6.77 26.58 -35.03
CA TRP A 706 -5.42 26.97 -34.62
C TRP A 706 -4.72 25.85 -33.84
N GLY A 707 -5.44 25.17 -32.94
CA GLY A 707 -4.89 24.07 -32.14
C GLY A 707 -4.42 22.86 -32.95
N LEU A 708 -5.21 22.41 -33.92
CA LEU A 708 -4.81 21.32 -34.82
C LEU A 708 -3.60 21.68 -35.70
N ASN A 709 -3.47 22.94 -36.12
CA ASN A 709 -2.30 23.40 -36.88
C ASN A 709 -1.04 23.50 -36.01
N ILE A 710 -1.19 23.85 -34.72
CA ILE A 710 -0.10 23.82 -33.74
C ILE A 710 0.36 22.37 -33.51
N ILE A 711 -0.58 21.45 -33.27
CA ILE A 711 -0.27 20.03 -33.06
C ILE A 711 0.47 19.43 -34.27
N LYS A 712 0.03 19.73 -35.49
CA LYS A 712 0.70 19.31 -36.74
C LYS A 712 2.09 19.91 -36.95
N THR A 713 2.39 21.03 -36.30
CA THR A 713 3.73 21.64 -36.35
C THR A 713 4.67 21.02 -35.31
N LEU A 714 4.13 20.50 -34.21
CA LEU A 714 4.88 19.97 -33.08
C LEU A 714 5.12 18.46 -33.15
N MET A 715 4.23 17.71 -33.80
CA MET A 715 4.31 16.25 -33.95
C MET A 715 4.74 15.85 -35.37
N ASP A 716 5.33 14.66 -35.53
CA ASP A 716 5.81 14.21 -36.85
C ASP A 716 4.65 13.69 -37.73
N GLU A 717 3.70 12.97 -37.12
CA GLU A 717 2.47 12.50 -37.78
C GLU A 717 1.26 12.81 -36.90
N VAL A 718 0.15 13.20 -37.52
CA VAL A 718 -1.10 13.51 -36.83
C VAL A 718 -2.27 13.01 -37.68
N GLU A 719 -3.02 12.07 -37.12
CA GLU A 719 -4.19 11.45 -37.73
C GLU A 719 -5.41 11.75 -36.85
N PHE A 720 -6.51 12.12 -37.50
CA PHE A 720 -7.77 12.38 -36.81
C PHE A 720 -8.83 11.41 -37.33
N GLU A 721 -9.36 10.58 -36.44
CA GLU A 721 -10.35 9.57 -36.74
C GLU A 721 -11.66 9.89 -36.01
N ARG A 722 -12.79 9.70 -36.71
CA ARG A 722 -14.11 9.67 -36.08
C ARG A 722 -14.32 8.25 -35.58
N ALA A 723 -14.48 8.08 -34.27
CA ALA A 723 -14.90 6.83 -33.67
C ALA A 723 -16.43 6.81 -33.52
N ASP A 724 -17.05 5.64 -33.48
CA ASP A 724 -18.52 5.48 -33.49
C ASP A 724 -19.24 6.22 -32.34
N ASP A 725 -18.54 6.55 -31.25
CA ASP A 725 -19.07 7.27 -30.08
C ASP A 725 -18.29 8.56 -29.72
N GLY A 726 -17.40 9.07 -30.59
CA GLY A 726 -16.59 10.25 -30.27
C GLY A 726 -15.51 10.65 -31.28
N THR A 727 -14.52 11.42 -30.82
CA THR A 727 -13.38 11.87 -31.62
C THR A 727 -12.08 11.29 -31.08
N SER A 728 -11.21 10.79 -31.97
CA SER A 728 -9.89 10.25 -31.63
C SER A 728 -8.80 10.98 -32.41
N LEU A 729 -7.80 11.49 -31.70
CA LEU A 729 -6.61 12.10 -32.28
C LEU A 729 -5.40 11.22 -31.97
N ARG A 730 -4.75 10.69 -33.02
CA ARG A 730 -3.50 9.94 -32.93
C ARG A 730 -2.34 10.84 -33.37
N MET A 731 -1.29 10.90 -32.56
CA MET A 731 -0.09 11.69 -32.82
C MET A 731 1.15 10.81 -32.64
N THR A 732 2.10 10.89 -33.57
CA THR A 732 3.36 10.15 -33.50
C THR A 732 4.55 11.12 -33.45
N LYS A 733 5.53 10.82 -32.61
CA LYS A 733 6.84 11.49 -32.57
C LYS A 733 7.95 10.45 -32.71
N TYR A 734 8.84 10.62 -33.68
CA TYR A 734 9.97 9.71 -33.90
C TYR A 734 11.21 10.14 -33.13
N LEU A 735 11.96 9.16 -32.62
CA LEU A 735 13.24 9.38 -31.99
C LEU A 735 14.28 9.70 -33.08
N ARG A 736 14.43 10.98 -33.41
CA ARG A 736 15.48 11.44 -34.34
C ARG A 736 16.80 11.55 -33.56
N ASN A 737 17.80 10.74 -33.95
CA ASN A 737 19.16 10.77 -33.40
C ASN A 737 19.76 12.18 -33.31
#